data_AF-A0A421JCX4-F1
#
_entry.id   AF-A0A421JCX4-F1
#
_cell.length_a   1.000
_cell.length_b   1.000
_cell.length_c   1.000
_cell.angle_alpha   90.00
_cell.angle_beta   90.00
_cell.angle_gamma   90.00
#
_symmetry.space_group_name_H-M   'P 1'
#
loop_
_entity.id
_entity.type
_entity.pdbx_description
1 polymer ?
#
loop_
_entity_poly.entity_id
_entity_poly.type
_entity_poly.pdbx_seq_one_letter_code
_entity_poly.pdbx_strand_id
1 'polypeptide(L)'
;MKNIKLQDVNHRNNDPLNVLLQIWEELREAVVNECVTEIILETDTASKKRPRNTHALPSQYISSCATSMYDARKFVAYLTVIKAMIHNLQMARFTSKRDIYYKDVSTYKKSQRYCDAIIDSIATSLAMCLEGDLRIFPSKKGLIYGTFKMHTGDEVFECNVIKPPSLIPNFDIERCYIASEPPKVVILVEKDAVFSTLCDHLRAIDNPRNLLVITGKGNPDILTKKFVELLSKSWPTTSFLGFVDSDVFGLSIFRAYKFGSQYHTTSLKNLSLAGVFLHEYNQGHLDITSSEIHLAQNFLLYIQKNSTDKHSLEELARWQRELCRSMTLYKKSEMNLVDPGDRKSAIDYILSKADVWIDQPGLKNYATPLAMSYAPRQIGAANTLDYKVYIEKNGQPVSPFHDIPLYANEEKTVLNMIVEVPRWTNAKLEISKEQKLNPIIQDTKKGKLRFVRNCFPHHGYIHNYGAFPQTWEDPNVTHPETKAKGDNDPLDVCEIGEAVATVGEVKQVKVLGVMALLDEGETDWKVIVIDVNDPLANKLNDIEDVETHLPGLLRATNEWFRIYKIPDGKPENQFAFSGECKNKKYAEEIISECAEAWDKLIKGEAADSKGISLENTTISNSAAFSRTIASEIPPASPLPPAPIDKSIDNIIRV
;
A
#
# COMPACT_ATOMS: atom_id res chain seq x y z
N MET A 1 30.81 -13.50 44.97
CA MET A 1 29.94 -13.16 43.82
C MET A 1 28.80 -14.18 43.82
N LYS A 2 27.54 -13.72 43.86
CA LYS A 2 26.33 -14.57 43.89
C LYS A 2 25.59 -14.41 42.56
N ASN A 3 25.38 -15.53 41.87
CA ASN A 3 24.71 -15.56 40.57
C ASN A 3 23.30 -16.09 40.76
N ILE A 4 22.30 -15.26 40.44
CA ILE A 4 20.88 -15.61 40.54
C ILE A 4 20.37 -15.81 39.12
N LYS A 5 20.21 -17.08 38.74
CA LYS A 5 19.69 -17.48 37.44
C LYS A 5 18.19 -17.63 37.53
N LEU A 6 17.46 -16.82 36.78
CA LEU A 6 15.99 -16.89 36.79
C LEU A 6 15.47 -18.22 36.22
N GLN A 7 16.25 -18.89 35.35
CA GLN A 7 15.89 -20.13 34.67
C GLN A 7 16.10 -21.43 35.49
N ASP A 8 16.88 -21.40 36.57
CA ASP A 8 17.25 -22.60 37.35
C ASP A 8 16.24 -22.92 38.47
N VAL A 9 15.24 -22.05 38.67
CA VAL A 9 14.16 -22.26 39.63
C VAL A 9 13.12 -23.17 38.97
N ASN A 10 12.94 -24.39 39.47
CA ASN A 10 12.15 -25.43 38.80
C ASN A 10 10.64 -25.08 38.77
N HIS A 11 10.15 -24.51 37.65
CA HIS A 11 8.84 -23.84 37.58
C HIS A 11 7.63 -24.72 37.22
N ARG A 12 7.83 -25.94 36.71
CA ARG A 12 6.69 -26.69 36.14
C ARG A 12 5.60 -27.11 37.15
N ASN A 13 5.80 -26.90 38.45
CA ASN A 13 4.84 -27.22 39.52
C ASN A 13 4.79 -26.20 40.69
N ASN A 14 5.40 -25.01 40.58
CA ASN A 14 5.49 -24.05 41.69
C ASN A 14 4.64 -22.79 41.47
N ASP A 15 3.95 -22.34 42.53
CA ASP A 15 3.18 -21.09 42.56
C ASP A 15 4.06 -19.87 42.19
N PRO A 16 3.65 -19.02 41.21
CA PRO A 16 4.42 -17.86 40.76
C PRO A 16 4.86 -16.90 41.87
N LEU A 17 4.06 -16.77 42.94
CA LEU A 17 4.40 -15.92 44.08
C LEU A 17 5.61 -16.48 44.85
N ASN A 18 5.62 -17.79 45.13
CA ASN A 18 6.72 -18.45 45.85
C ASN A 18 8.04 -18.36 45.09
N VAL A 19 7.99 -18.49 43.77
CA VAL A 19 9.15 -18.31 42.88
C VAL A 19 9.74 -16.92 43.02
N LEU A 20 8.91 -15.88 42.88
CA LEU A 20 9.40 -14.50 42.93
C LEU A 20 9.86 -14.12 44.33
N LEU A 21 9.22 -14.65 45.37
CA LEU A 21 9.68 -14.49 46.75
C LEU A 21 11.04 -15.14 46.96
N GLN A 22 11.27 -16.37 46.48
CA GLN A 22 12.58 -17.02 46.58
C GLN A 22 13.69 -16.18 45.92
N ILE A 23 13.45 -15.70 44.70
CA ILE A 23 14.39 -14.82 43.99
C ILE A 23 14.65 -13.53 44.79
N TRP A 24 13.61 -12.95 45.39
CA TRP A 24 13.71 -11.74 46.20
C TRP A 24 14.51 -11.97 47.49
N GLU A 25 14.30 -13.10 48.16
CA GLU A 25 15.07 -13.50 49.34
C GLU A 25 16.55 -13.69 49.00
N GLU A 26 16.85 -14.38 47.89
CA GLU A 26 18.22 -14.58 47.42
C GLU A 26 18.94 -13.27 47.11
N LEU A 27 18.24 -12.32 46.47
CA LEU A 27 18.71 -10.97 46.20
C LEU A 27 18.97 -10.19 47.50
N ARG A 28 18.03 -10.26 48.46
CA ARG A 28 18.16 -9.56 49.75
C ARG A 28 19.34 -10.09 50.55
N GLU A 29 19.49 -11.40 50.66
CA GLU A 29 20.64 -12.02 51.34
C GLU A 29 21.97 -11.64 50.68
N ALA A 30 22.00 -11.54 49.36
CA ALA A 30 23.21 -11.15 48.65
C ALA A 30 23.64 -9.73 49.02
N VAL A 31 22.68 -8.81 49.14
CA VAL A 31 22.92 -7.42 49.56
C VAL A 31 23.35 -7.35 51.02
N VAL A 32 22.69 -8.09 51.92
CA VAL A 32 23.03 -8.13 53.36
C VAL A 32 24.44 -8.67 53.59
N ASN A 33 24.86 -9.66 52.80
CA ASN A 33 26.19 -10.27 52.89
C ASN A 33 27.24 -9.58 52.01
N GLU A 34 26.98 -8.34 51.56
CA GLU A 34 27.90 -7.52 50.74
C GLU A 34 28.44 -8.25 49.49
N CYS A 35 27.66 -9.17 48.93
CA CYS A 35 28.06 -9.96 47.78
C CYS A 35 27.79 -9.18 46.48
N VAL A 36 28.79 -9.13 45.58
CA VAL A 36 28.56 -8.78 44.18
C VAL A 36 27.52 -9.75 43.61
N THR A 37 26.40 -9.25 43.13
CA THR A 37 25.21 -10.02 42.75
C THR A 37 24.93 -9.84 41.26
N GLU A 38 24.72 -10.94 40.54
CA GLU A 38 24.35 -10.89 39.12
C GLU A 38 23.01 -11.59 38.88
N ILE A 39 22.08 -10.88 38.25
CA ILE A 39 20.84 -11.46 37.71
C ILE A 39 21.14 -11.95 36.30
N ILE A 40 20.91 -13.23 36.05
CA ILE A 40 21.16 -13.88 34.76
C ILE A 40 19.81 -14.17 34.09
N LEU A 41 19.62 -13.59 32.90
CA LEU A 41 18.42 -13.70 32.08
C LEU A 41 18.69 -14.52 30.82
N GLU A 42 17.66 -15.18 30.31
CA GLU A 42 17.69 -15.88 29.03
C GLU A 42 17.34 -14.92 27.89
N THR A 43 18.08 -14.97 26.77
CA THR A 43 17.80 -14.11 25.60
C THR A 43 17.30 -14.93 24.40
N ASP A 44 16.17 -14.49 23.85
CA ASP A 44 15.59 -15.10 22.66
C ASP A 44 16.38 -14.64 21.40
N THR A 45 16.97 -15.57 20.66
CA THR A 45 17.82 -15.28 19.50
C THR A 45 17.06 -15.38 18.18
N ALA A 46 16.10 -14.48 17.98
CA ALA A 46 15.49 -14.30 16.66
C ALA A 46 16.25 -13.31 15.74
N SER A 47 17.25 -12.56 16.23
CA SER A 47 17.78 -11.38 15.48
C SER A 47 19.29 -11.29 15.21
N LYS A 48 20.16 -12.25 15.58
CA LYS A 48 21.62 -12.17 15.26
C LYS A 48 22.21 -13.53 14.87
N LYS A 49 22.95 -13.55 13.75
CA LYS A 49 23.64 -14.72 13.16
C LYS A 49 24.47 -15.47 14.22
N ARG A 50 24.21 -16.78 14.40
CA ARG A 50 24.96 -17.68 15.30
C ARG A 50 26.37 -17.99 14.76
N PRO A 51 27.44 -17.95 15.58
CA PRO A 51 28.67 -18.68 15.31
C PRO A 51 28.45 -20.19 15.59
N ARG A 52 28.98 -21.04 14.71
CA ARG A 52 28.93 -22.50 14.85
C ARG A 52 29.94 -22.93 15.92
N ASN A 53 29.51 -23.20 17.17
CA ASN A 53 30.10 -24.16 18.14
C ASN A 53 29.85 -23.84 19.63
N THR A 54 28.63 -23.46 20.05
CA THR A 54 28.28 -23.48 21.49
C THR A 54 26.82 -23.94 21.68
N HIS A 55 26.61 -24.91 22.58
CA HIS A 55 25.28 -25.44 22.95
C HIS A 55 24.57 -24.63 24.05
N ALA A 56 25.12 -23.51 24.51
CA ALA A 56 24.53 -22.67 25.55
C ALA A 56 23.75 -21.48 24.94
N LEU A 57 22.53 -21.24 25.42
CA LEU A 57 21.75 -20.04 25.07
C LEU A 57 22.49 -18.79 25.58
N PRO A 58 22.52 -17.68 24.82
CA PRO A 58 23.17 -16.46 25.29
C PRO A 58 22.41 -15.89 26.50
N SER A 59 23.13 -15.67 27.60
CA SER A 59 22.58 -15.08 28.81
C SER A 59 22.93 -13.60 28.93
N GLN A 60 21.98 -12.78 29.37
CA GLN A 60 22.23 -11.39 29.71
C GLN A 60 22.49 -11.27 31.22
N TYR A 61 23.61 -10.63 31.58
CA TYR A 61 24.05 -10.44 32.96
C TYR A 61 23.71 -9.02 33.42
N ILE A 62 23.04 -8.88 34.55
CA ILE A 62 22.75 -7.60 35.20
C ILE A 62 23.41 -7.60 36.58
N SER A 63 24.49 -6.84 36.73
CA SER A 63 25.31 -6.84 37.95
C SER A 63 24.93 -5.72 38.92
N SER A 64 25.01 -6.00 40.22
CA SER A 64 24.90 -5.02 41.30
C SER A 64 26.16 -4.16 41.43
N CYS A 65 27.31 -4.65 40.96
CA CYS A 65 28.58 -3.92 40.94
C CYS A 65 28.73 -3.18 39.61
N ALA A 66 27.92 -2.14 39.44
CA ALA A 66 27.90 -1.35 38.22
C ALA A 66 29.15 -0.48 38.07
N THR A 67 29.84 -0.58 36.94
CA THR A 67 30.96 0.31 36.58
C THR A 67 30.49 1.64 35.97
N SER A 68 29.19 1.78 35.75
CA SER A 68 28.56 2.98 35.18
C SER A 68 27.22 3.28 35.84
N MET A 69 26.81 4.56 35.88
CA MET A 69 25.45 4.95 36.28
C MET A 69 24.37 4.27 35.43
N TYR A 70 24.69 3.90 34.20
CA TYR A 70 23.78 3.19 33.30
C TYR A 70 23.47 1.79 33.83
N ASP A 71 24.49 1.02 34.22
CA ASP A 71 24.32 -0.35 34.72
C ASP A 71 23.69 -0.37 36.11
N ALA A 72 24.00 0.61 36.96
CA ALA A 72 23.38 0.75 38.28
C ALA A 72 21.86 0.97 38.15
N ARG A 73 21.46 1.91 37.30
CA ARG A 73 20.04 2.18 37.01
C ARG A 73 19.35 0.98 36.37
N LYS A 74 20.07 0.22 35.54
CA LYS A 74 19.56 -1.01 34.92
C LYS A 74 19.27 -2.07 35.98
N PHE A 75 20.19 -2.33 36.90
CA PHE A 75 19.97 -3.27 38.01
C PHE A 75 18.78 -2.86 38.89
N VAL A 76 18.70 -1.58 39.27
CA VAL A 76 17.56 -1.05 40.05
C VAL A 76 16.24 -1.22 39.30
N ALA A 77 16.19 -0.98 37.99
CA ALA A 77 14.97 -1.15 37.22
C ALA A 77 14.43 -2.59 37.23
N TYR A 78 15.32 -3.60 37.20
CA TYR A 78 14.92 -5.01 37.34
C TYR A 78 14.35 -5.30 38.73
N LEU A 79 14.99 -4.80 39.79
CA LEU A 79 14.48 -4.96 41.16
C LEU A 79 13.09 -4.33 41.34
N THR A 80 12.88 -3.13 40.77
CA THR A 80 11.59 -2.44 40.84
C THR A 80 10.47 -3.23 40.16
N VAL A 81 10.75 -3.85 39.01
CA VAL A 81 9.78 -4.69 38.29
C VAL A 81 9.48 -5.99 39.06
N ILE A 82 10.50 -6.70 39.57
CA ILE A 82 10.31 -7.92 40.38
C ILE A 82 9.47 -7.60 41.62
N LYS A 83 9.79 -6.52 42.33
CA LYS A 83 9.02 -6.06 43.50
C LYS A 83 7.57 -5.75 43.14
N ALA A 84 7.33 -5.12 41.99
CA ALA A 84 5.98 -4.85 41.52
C ALA A 84 5.19 -6.12 41.22
N MET A 85 5.81 -7.13 40.60
CA MET A 85 5.21 -8.44 40.34
C MET A 85 4.82 -9.16 41.65
N ILE A 86 5.73 -9.21 42.64
CA ILE A 86 5.45 -9.80 43.96
C ILE A 86 4.25 -9.13 44.62
N HIS A 87 4.24 -7.80 44.66
CA HIS A 87 3.16 -7.04 45.28
C HIS A 87 1.80 -7.31 44.59
N ASN A 88 1.78 -7.43 43.26
CA ASN A 88 0.55 -7.74 42.52
C ASN A 88 -0.01 -9.11 42.90
N LEU A 89 0.86 -10.12 43.03
CA LEU A 89 0.45 -11.46 43.42
C LEU A 89 -0.02 -11.53 44.88
N GLN A 90 0.71 -10.89 45.80
CA GLN A 90 0.33 -10.83 47.22
C GLN A 90 -1.04 -10.17 47.43
N MET A 91 -1.30 -9.07 46.72
CA MET A 91 -2.54 -8.29 46.86
C MET A 91 -3.66 -8.78 45.93
N ALA A 92 -3.45 -9.90 45.22
CA ALA A 92 -4.37 -10.40 44.19
C ALA A 92 -4.80 -9.33 43.16
N ARG A 93 -3.94 -8.33 42.89
CA ARG A 93 -4.25 -7.14 42.09
C ARG A 93 -3.70 -7.26 40.68
N PHE A 94 -4.52 -6.86 39.70
CA PHE A 94 -4.09 -6.69 38.32
C PHE A 94 -3.49 -5.30 38.09
N THR A 95 -2.38 -5.22 37.34
CA THR A 95 -1.79 -3.94 36.93
C THR A 95 -1.39 -3.94 35.46
N SER A 96 -1.41 -2.78 34.83
CA SER A 96 -0.91 -2.66 33.46
C SER A 96 0.60 -2.39 33.42
N LYS A 97 1.25 -2.68 32.27
CA LYS A 97 2.65 -2.31 32.04
C LYS A 97 2.90 -0.80 32.24
N ARG A 98 1.94 0.06 31.91
CA ARG A 98 2.03 1.51 32.18
C ARG A 98 1.99 1.84 33.67
N ASP A 99 1.18 1.15 34.46
CA ASP A 99 1.13 1.40 35.91
C ASP A 99 2.48 1.09 36.56
N ILE A 100 3.16 0.03 36.10
CA ILE A 100 4.52 -0.31 36.56
C ILE A 100 5.52 0.78 36.14
N TYR A 101 5.40 1.32 34.92
CA TYR A 101 6.21 2.44 34.46
C TYR A 101 5.99 3.72 35.28
N TYR A 102 4.73 4.06 35.61
CA TYR A 102 4.40 5.26 36.36
C TYR A 102 4.76 5.21 37.85
N LYS A 103 5.01 4.02 38.41
CA LYS A 103 5.55 3.90 39.78
C LYS A 103 6.90 4.60 39.94
N ASP A 104 7.75 4.58 38.90
CA ASP A 104 9.02 5.31 38.89
C ASP A 104 9.53 5.55 37.46
N VAL A 105 8.99 6.60 36.82
CA VAL A 105 9.35 7.00 35.45
C VAL A 105 10.85 7.27 35.28
N SER A 106 11.52 7.73 36.35
CA SER A 106 12.93 8.11 36.31
C SER A 106 13.86 6.90 36.18
N THR A 107 13.52 5.80 36.85
CA THR A 107 14.25 4.53 36.79
C THR A 107 14.22 3.92 35.38
N TYR A 108 13.15 4.16 34.61
CA TYR A 108 13.00 3.64 33.24
C TYR A 108 13.48 4.59 32.14
N LYS A 109 14.35 5.57 32.45
CA LYS A 109 14.90 6.53 31.47
C LYS A 109 13.82 7.29 30.69
N LYS A 110 12.66 7.53 31.31
CA LYS A 110 11.49 8.14 30.66
C LYS A 110 11.05 7.39 29.38
N SER A 111 11.32 6.08 29.30
CA SER A 111 11.03 5.24 28.13
C SER A 111 10.15 4.05 28.53
N GLN A 112 8.89 4.09 28.09
CA GLN A 112 7.95 2.97 28.27
C GLN A 112 8.48 1.69 27.62
N ARG A 113 9.05 1.79 26.41
CA ARG A 113 9.62 0.65 25.67
C ARG A 113 10.75 -0.04 26.44
N TYR A 114 11.54 0.72 27.21
CA TYR A 114 12.57 0.17 28.06
C TYR A 114 11.99 -0.59 29.26
N CYS A 115 10.93 -0.06 29.89
CA CYS A 115 10.19 -0.76 30.95
C CYS A 115 9.55 -2.06 30.43
N ASP A 116 8.88 -1.99 29.27
CA ASP A 116 8.22 -3.14 28.64
C ASP A 116 9.24 -4.26 28.35
N ALA A 117 10.41 -3.91 27.81
CA ALA A 117 11.47 -4.89 27.54
C ALA A 117 11.98 -5.59 28.81
N ILE A 118 12.07 -4.88 29.94
CA ILE A 118 12.47 -5.48 31.23
C ILE A 118 11.39 -6.44 31.72
N ILE A 119 10.12 -6.02 31.67
CA ILE A 119 8.98 -6.86 32.05
C ILE A 119 8.96 -8.15 31.21
N ASP A 120 9.14 -8.02 29.89
CA ASP A 120 9.13 -9.15 28.96
C ASP A 120 10.35 -10.06 29.16
N SER A 121 11.55 -9.52 29.39
CA SER A 121 12.75 -10.31 29.69
C SER A 121 12.61 -11.15 30.97
N ILE A 122 12.03 -10.58 32.03
CA ILE A 122 11.81 -11.31 33.29
C ILE A 122 10.77 -12.42 33.08
N ALA A 123 9.61 -12.09 32.49
CA ALA A 123 8.56 -13.08 32.25
C ALA A 123 9.04 -14.23 31.36
N THR A 124 9.81 -13.92 30.31
CA THR A 124 10.41 -14.93 29.42
C THR A 124 11.40 -15.81 30.17
N SER A 125 12.30 -15.22 30.96
CA SER A 125 13.32 -15.98 31.71
C SER A 125 12.73 -16.88 32.80
N LEU A 126 11.54 -16.54 33.31
CA LEU A 126 10.79 -17.35 34.29
C LEU A 126 9.82 -18.33 33.62
N ALA A 127 9.69 -18.29 32.29
CA ALA A 127 8.66 -19.02 31.54
C ALA A 127 7.23 -18.77 32.06
N MET A 128 6.93 -17.55 32.49
CA MET A 128 5.64 -17.15 33.07
C MET A 128 4.82 -16.31 32.09
N CYS A 129 3.52 -16.59 32.01
CA CYS A 129 2.57 -15.77 31.30
C CYS A 129 2.31 -14.47 32.08
N LEU A 130 2.48 -13.32 31.42
CA LEU A 130 2.21 -12.01 32.04
C LEU A 130 0.79 -11.92 32.60
N GLU A 131 -0.19 -12.39 31.84
CA GLU A 131 -1.61 -12.30 32.18
C GLU A 131 -2.01 -13.34 33.23
N GLY A 132 -1.70 -14.62 32.96
CA GLY A 132 -2.12 -15.76 33.77
C GLY A 132 -1.33 -15.90 35.08
N ASP A 133 0.00 -15.76 35.02
CA ASP A 133 0.88 -16.08 36.15
C ASP A 133 1.29 -14.84 36.94
N LEU A 134 1.46 -13.69 36.26
CA LEU A 134 2.01 -12.46 36.86
C LEU A 134 0.98 -11.35 37.08
N ARG A 135 -0.26 -11.53 36.63
CA ARG A 135 -1.36 -10.55 36.73
C ARG A 135 -1.01 -9.17 36.12
N ILE A 136 -0.17 -9.16 35.10
CA ILE A 136 0.22 -7.97 34.32
C ILE A 136 -0.46 -8.01 32.96
N PHE A 137 -1.27 -6.98 32.68
CA PHE A 137 -1.99 -6.88 31.42
C PHE A 137 -1.38 -5.77 30.54
N PRO A 138 -1.50 -5.85 29.20
CA PRO A 138 -1.36 -4.68 28.36
C PRO A 138 -2.33 -3.60 28.82
N SER A 139 -1.92 -2.33 28.87
CA SER A 139 -2.83 -1.23 29.20
C SER A 139 -3.97 -1.21 28.19
N LYS A 140 -5.19 -1.49 28.66
CA LYS A 140 -6.41 -1.40 27.86
C LYS A 140 -6.62 0.04 27.43
N LYS A 141 -6.80 0.27 26.14
CA LYS A 141 -7.05 1.61 25.61
C LYS A 141 -8.14 1.64 24.53
N GLY A 142 -8.56 0.48 24.04
CA GLY A 142 -9.64 0.38 23.08
C GLY A 142 -10.95 0.97 23.60
N LEU A 143 -11.56 1.84 22.81
CA LEU A 143 -12.87 2.44 23.11
C LEU A 143 -13.91 2.02 22.07
N ILE A 144 -15.16 1.92 22.49
CA ILE A 144 -16.33 1.65 21.67
C ILE A 144 -17.41 2.72 21.91
N TYR A 145 -18.10 3.11 20.85
CA TYR A 145 -19.22 4.04 20.89
C TYR A 145 -20.32 3.62 19.91
N GLY A 146 -21.57 3.66 20.35
CA GLY A 146 -22.74 3.21 19.61
C GLY A 146 -23.67 2.35 20.47
N THR A 147 -24.77 1.89 19.89
CA THR A 147 -25.70 0.96 20.55
C THR A 147 -25.12 -0.45 20.48
N PHE A 148 -24.73 -1.02 21.60
CA PHE A 148 -24.07 -2.33 21.65
C PHE A 148 -24.30 -3.04 22.98
N LYS A 149 -24.50 -4.36 22.93
CA LYS A 149 -24.71 -5.22 24.09
C LYS A 149 -24.01 -6.56 23.87
N MET A 150 -23.26 -6.99 24.88
CA MET A 150 -22.54 -8.27 24.91
C MET A 150 -22.59 -8.86 26.31
N HIS A 151 -22.65 -10.18 26.39
CA HIS A 151 -22.45 -10.92 27.64
C HIS A 151 -20.98 -11.35 27.74
N THR A 152 -20.36 -11.10 28.88
CA THR A 152 -18.98 -11.47 29.21
C THR A 152 -18.99 -12.43 30.39
N GLY A 153 -19.37 -13.69 30.13
CA GLY A 153 -19.72 -14.63 31.20
C GLY A 153 -20.99 -14.18 31.92
N ASP A 154 -20.89 -13.88 33.22
CA ASP A 154 -22.03 -13.50 34.07
C ASP A 154 -22.35 -12.00 34.03
N GLU A 155 -21.47 -11.18 33.44
CA GLU A 155 -21.66 -9.73 33.33
C GLU A 155 -22.24 -9.33 31.96
N VAL A 156 -23.02 -8.26 31.96
CA VAL A 156 -23.57 -7.65 30.75
C VAL A 156 -22.87 -6.32 30.50
N PHE A 157 -22.20 -6.21 29.35
CA PHE A 157 -21.61 -4.97 28.88
C PHE A 157 -22.56 -4.30 27.89
N GLU A 158 -22.93 -3.04 28.16
CA GLU A 158 -23.87 -2.28 27.36
C GLU A 158 -23.38 -0.85 27.08
N CYS A 159 -23.47 -0.45 25.81
CA CYS A 159 -23.20 0.89 25.29
C CYS A 159 -24.47 1.48 24.68
N ASN A 160 -24.64 2.79 24.84
CA ASN A 160 -25.72 3.57 24.25
C ASN A 160 -25.14 4.88 23.71
N VAL A 161 -25.68 5.36 22.59
CA VAL A 161 -25.33 6.63 21.92
C VAL A 161 -25.38 7.86 22.83
N ILE A 162 -26.23 7.87 23.86
CA ILE A 162 -26.33 8.98 24.82
C ILE A 162 -25.11 9.04 25.75
N LYS A 163 -24.47 7.89 26.03
CA LYS A 163 -23.33 7.80 26.96
C LYS A 163 -22.02 8.18 26.26
N PRO A 164 -20.98 8.60 27.00
CA PRO A 164 -19.64 8.74 26.43
C PRO A 164 -19.10 7.38 25.95
N PRO A 165 -18.07 7.37 25.08
CA PRO A 165 -17.41 6.14 24.65
C PRO A 165 -16.96 5.30 25.85
N SER A 166 -17.19 4.00 25.76
CA SER A 166 -16.88 3.04 26.83
C SER A 166 -15.59 2.28 26.53
N LEU A 167 -14.85 1.91 27.58
CA LEU A 167 -13.68 1.05 27.44
C LEU A 167 -14.13 -0.37 27.07
N ILE A 168 -13.46 -0.99 26.10
CA ILE A 168 -13.74 -2.39 25.74
C ILE A 168 -13.53 -3.28 26.98
N PRO A 169 -14.53 -4.10 27.37
CA PRO A 169 -14.45 -4.91 28.58
C PRO A 169 -13.43 -6.04 28.40
N ASN A 170 -12.98 -6.63 29.50
CA ASN A 170 -12.35 -7.94 29.40
C ASN A 170 -13.43 -8.96 29.05
N PHE A 171 -13.10 -9.91 28.20
CA PHE A 171 -13.97 -11.03 27.89
C PHE A 171 -13.14 -12.26 27.60
N ASP A 172 -13.69 -13.41 27.98
CA ASP A 172 -13.22 -14.71 27.57
C ASP A 172 -13.98 -15.11 26.30
N ILE A 173 -13.24 -15.43 25.24
CA ILE A 173 -13.81 -15.71 23.91
C ILE A 173 -14.71 -16.95 23.93
N GLU A 174 -14.48 -17.88 24.87
CA GLU A 174 -15.29 -19.10 25.01
C GLU A 174 -16.59 -18.86 25.79
N ARG A 175 -16.67 -17.77 26.56
CA ARG A 175 -17.80 -17.46 27.45
C ARG A 175 -18.52 -16.16 27.11
N CYS A 176 -18.21 -15.55 25.98
CA CYS A 176 -18.84 -14.31 25.53
C CYS A 176 -19.74 -14.55 24.31
N TYR A 177 -20.81 -13.76 24.21
CA TYR A 177 -21.60 -13.66 22.99
C TYR A 177 -22.19 -12.26 22.83
N ILE A 178 -22.37 -11.84 21.58
CA ILE A 178 -22.97 -10.56 21.23
C ILE A 178 -24.48 -10.70 21.26
N ALA A 179 -25.15 -9.82 22.00
CA ALA A 179 -26.62 -9.79 22.12
C ALA A 179 -27.26 -8.72 21.23
N SER A 180 -26.48 -7.79 20.67
CA SER A 180 -26.97 -6.79 19.73
C SER A 180 -27.10 -7.30 18.31
N GLU A 181 -28.12 -6.78 17.61
CA GLU A 181 -28.22 -6.84 16.16
C GLU A 181 -27.03 -6.14 15.49
N PRO A 182 -26.63 -6.57 14.26
CA PRO A 182 -25.55 -5.93 13.53
C PRO A 182 -25.84 -4.45 13.24
N PRO A 183 -24.85 -3.56 13.41
CA PRO A 183 -24.96 -2.17 12.95
C PRO A 183 -24.95 -2.13 11.42
N LYS A 184 -25.33 -0.99 10.82
CA LYS A 184 -25.23 -0.82 9.37
C LYS A 184 -23.78 -0.94 8.90
N VAL A 185 -22.87 -0.29 9.63
CA VAL A 185 -21.41 -0.29 9.37
C VAL A 185 -20.66 -0.21 10.70
N VAL A 186 -19.53 -0.91 10.81
CA VAL A 186 -18.56 -0.74 11.89
C VAL A 186 -17.41 0.15 11.41
N ILE A 187 -17.10 1.21 12.14
CA ILE A 187 -16.05 2.18 11.82
C ILE A 187 -14.88 2.01 12.80
N LEU A 188 -13.69 1.69 12.28
CA LEU A 188 -12.44 1.67 13.03
C LEU A 188 -11.69 2.98 12.77
N VAL A 189 -11.44 3.77 13.82
CA VAL A 189 -10.73 5.06 13.71
C VAL A 189 -9.39 4.97 14.40
N GLU A 190 -8.31 5.29 13.69
CA GLU A 190 -6.96 5.34 14.25
C GLU A 190 -6.82 6.46 15.30
N LYS A 191 -7.11 7.71 14.91
CA LYS A 191 -6.87 8.90 15.72
C LYS A 191 -7.91 9.09 16.82
N ASP A 192 -7.45 9.15 18.07
CA ASP A 192 -8.29 9.38 19.26
C ASP A 192 -9.05 10.72 19.21
N ALA A 193 -8.43 11.76 18.66
CA ALA A 193 -9.06 13.08 18.51
C ALA A 193 -10.22 13.06 17.50
N VAL A 194 -10.03 12.44 16.33
CA VAL A 194 -11.10 12.27 15.34
C VAL A 194 -12.20 11.36 15.87
N PHE A 195 -11.83 10.27 16.55
CA PHE A 195 -12.78 9.39 17.22
C PHE A 195 -13.66 10.16 18.20
N SER A 196 -13.06 10.95 19.09
CA SER A 196 -13.79 11.73 20.10
C SER A 196 -14.75 12.72 19.43
N THR A 197 -14.29 13.44 18.40
CA THR A 197 -15.10 14.42 17.67
C THR A 197 -16.25 13.76 16.91
N LEU A 198 -16.02 12.60 16.28
CA LEU A 198 -17.06 11.82 15.62
C LEU A 198 -18.11 11.32 16.61
N CYS A 199 -17.70 10.83 17.79
CA CYS A 199 -18.63 10.40 18.83
C CYS A 199 -19.50 11.56 19.34
N ASP A 200 -18.92 12.75 19.51
CA ASP A 200 -19.65 13.95 19.93
C ASP A 200 -20.67 14.39 18.87
N HIS A 201 -20.29 14.34 17.58
CA HIS A 201 -21.21 14.61 16.48
C HIS A 201 -22.35 13.60 16.42
N LEU A 202 -22.05 12.30 16.46
CA LEU A 202 -23.06 11.24 16.43
C LEU A 202 -24.00 11.32 17.63
N ARG A 203 -23.51 11.70 18.81
CA ARG A 203 -24.35 11.95 20.00
C ARG A 203 -25.31 13.11 19.78
N ALA A 204 -24.85 14.20 19.14
CA ALA A 204 -25.67 15.37 18.89
C ALA A 204 -26.82 15.10 17.90
N ILE A 205 -26.66 14.14 16.99
CA ILE A 205 -27.67 13.76 15.98
C ILE A 205 -28.40 12.44 16.28
N ASP A 206 -28.17 11.85 17.46
CA ASP A 206 -28.74 10.54 17.87
C ASP A 206 -28.38 9.35 16.95
N ASN A 207 -27.19 9.40 16.32
CA ASN A 207 -26.63 8.33 15.49
C ASN A 207 -27.67 7.63 14.55
N PRO A 208 -28.31 8.37 13.64
CA PRO A 208 -29.46 7.87 12.88
C PRO A 208 -29.08 6.72 11.91
N ARG A 209 -27.78 6.56 11.65
CA ARG A 209 -27.21 5.54 10.77
C ARG A 209 -26.97 4.20 11.49
N ASN A 210 -27.19 4.11 12.80
CA ASN A 210 -26.85 2.93 13.61
C ASN A 210 -25.40 2.46 13.37
N LEU A 211 -24.44 3.39 13.48
CA LEU A 211 -23.01 3.12 13.35
C LEU A 211 -22.44 2.60 14.67
N LEU A 212 -21.49 1.68 14.60
CA LEU A 212 -20.65 1.27 15.73
C LEU A 212 -19.22 1.75 15.49
N VAL A 213 -18.71 2.64 16.34
CA VAL A 213 -17.39 3.26 16.19
C VAL A 213 -16.43 2.71 17.23
N ILE A 214 -15.24 2.31 16.81
CA ILE A 214 -14.20 1.72 17.66
C ILE A 214 -12.87 2.40 17.39
N THR A 215 -12.07 2.64 18.44
CA THR A 215 -10.68 3.11 18.29
C THR A 215 -9.72 2.32 19.18
N GLY A 216 -8.51 2.09 18.67
CA GLY A 216 -7.37 1.61 19.46
C GLY A 216 -6.48 2.72 19.99
N LYS A 217 -6.82 4.00 19.77
CA LYS A 217 -5.97 5.18 20.01
C LYS A 217 -4.58 5.00 19.36
N GLY A 218 -4.56 4.93 18.04
CA GLY A 218 -3.42 4.52 17.23
C GLY A 218 -3.32 2.99 17.12
N ASN A 219 -2.11 2.45 17.33
CA ASN A 219 -1.86 1.00 17.29
C ASN A 219 -2.75 0.21 18.25
N PRO A 220 -3.60 -0.73 17.79
CA PRO A 220 -4.50 -1.48 18.67
C PRO A 220 -3.77 -2.35 19.69
N ASP A 221 -4.34 -2.41 20.91
CA ASP A 221 -3.95 -3.43 21.90
C ASP A 221 -4.56 -4.80 21.55
N ILE A 222 -4.07 -5.87 22.19
CA ILE A 222 -4.50 -7.25 21.92
C ILE A 222 -6.00 -7.44 22.19
N LEU A 223 -6.54 -6.80 23.24
CA LEU A 223 -7.95 -6.91 23.60
C LEU A 223 -8.85 -6.29 22.51
N THR A 224 -8.46 -5.13 22.00
CA THR A 224 -9.14 -4.44 20.90
C THR A 224 -9.16 -5.30 19.64
N LYS A 225 -8.05 -5.97 19.30
CA LYS A 225 -7.98 -6.89 18.17
C LYS A 225 -8.93 -8.09 18.34
N LYS A 226 -8.88 -8.75 19.50
CA LYS A 226 -9.77 -9.87 19.84
C LYS A 226 -11.24 -9.43 19.77
N PHE A 227 -11.54 -8.21 20.20
CA PHE A 227 -12.90 -7.69 20.20
C PHE A 227 -13.43 -7.47 18.78
N VAL A 228 -12.66 -6.79 17.92
CA VAL A 228 -13.03 -6.59 16.52
C VAL A 228 -13.15 -7.92 15.77
N GLU A 229 -12.30 -8.90 16.09
CA GLU A 229 -12.42 -10.27 15.56
C GLU A 229 -13.73 -10.94 15.98
N LEU A 230 -14.11 -10.84 17.25
CA LEU A 230 -15.39 -11.35 17.75
C LEU A 230 -16.57 -10.72 17.01
N LEU A 231 -16.54 -9.39 16.79
CA LEU A 231 -17.56 -8.68 16.03
C LEU A 231 -17.64 -9.20 14.58
N SER A 232 -16.49 -9.32 13.90
CA SER A 232 -16.41 -9.78 12.52
C SER A 232 -16.91 -11.22 12.34
N LYS A 233 -16.61 -12.10 13.31
CA LYS A 233 -17.13 -13.48 13.33
C LYS A 233 -18.63 -13.55 13.58
N SER A 234 -19.15 -12.69 14.46
CA SER A 234 -20.57 -12.65 14.80
C SER A 234 -21.42 -11.98 13.71
N TRP A 235 -20.83 -11.03 12.97
CA TRP A 235 -21.49 -10.27 11.90
C TRP A 235 -20.72 -10.39 10.58
N PRO A 236 -20.74 -11.57 9.93
CA PRO A 236 -19.92 -11.84 8.73
C PRO A 236 -20.32 -11.00 7.51
N THR A 237 -21.56 -10.51 7.47
CA THR A 237 -22.12 -9.69 6.37
C THR A 237 -21.97 -8.19 6.61
N THR A 238 -21.65 -7.76 7.82
CA THR A 238 -21.47 -6.33 8.14
C THR A 238 -20.14 -5.84 7.63
N SER A 239 -20.14 -4.67 7.00
CA SER A 239 -18.93 -4.01 6.51
C SER A 239 -18.17 -3.33 7.65
N PHE A 240 -16.85 -3.52 7.68
CA PHE A 240 -15.95 -2.84 8.59
C PHE A 240 -15.09 -1.86 7.79
N LEU A 241 -15.09 -0.59 8.16
CA LEU A 241 -14.33 0.46 7.49
C LEU A 241 -13.22 0.96 8.40
N GLY A 242 -11.97 0.91 7.94
CA GLY A 242 -10.84 1.48 8.66
C GLY A 242 -10.45 2.86 8.13
N PHE A 243 -10.44 3.84 9.02
CA PHE A 243 -9.97 5.20 8.79
C PHE A 243 -8.63 5.39 9.51
N VAL A 244 -7.60 5.59 8.70
CA VAL A 244 -6.19 5.76 9.10
C VAL A 244 -5.60 6.93 8.29
N ASP A 245 -4.50 7.50 8.78
CA ASP A 245 -3.74 8.51 8.02
C ASP A 245 -3.20 7.88 6.71
N SER A 246 -3.11 8.66 5.62
CA SER A 246 -2.60 8.16 4.32
C SER A 246 -1.07 8.16 4.27
N ASP A 247 -0.48 7.45 5.22
CA ASP A 247 0.96 7.23 5.28
C ASP A 247 1.28 5.78 5.66
N VAL A 248 2.58 5.48 5.69
CA VAL A 248 3.07 4.13 6.02
C VAL A 248 2.72 3.70 7.44
N PHE A 249 2.54 4.64 8.37
CA PHE A 249 2.19 4.33 9.76
C PHE A 249 0.70 4.00 9.88
N GLY A 250 -0.17 4.78 9.25
CA GLY A 250 -1.60 4.51 9.18
C GLY A 250 -1.89 3.16 8.52
N LEU A 251 -1.24 2.86 7.40
CA LEU A 251 -1.34 1.54 6.75
C LEU A 251 -0.78 0.41 7.61
N SER A 252 0.28 0.66 8.39
CA SER A 252 0.79 -0.33 9.35
C SER A 252 -0.22 -0.64 10.46
N ILE A 253 -0.96 0.36 10.93
CA ILE A 253 -2.03 0.20 11.93
C ILE A 253 -3.20 -0.55 11.32
N PHE A 254 -3.63 -0.18 10.12
CA PHE A 254 -4.70 -0.89 9.40
C PHE A 254 -4.34 -2.36 9.15
N ARG A 255 -3.10 -2.63 8.73
CA ARG A 255 -2.56 -3.99 8.58
C ARG A 255 -2.66 -4.79 9.87
N ALA A 256 -2.39 -4.17 11.02
CA ALA A 256 -2.43 -4.83 12.32
C ALA A 256 -3.84 -5.34 12.70
N TYR A 257 -4.90 -4.75 12.13
CA TYR A 257 -6.27 -5.27 12.19
C TYR A 257 -6.54 -6.28 11.07
N LYS A 258 -6.19 -5.97 9.81
CA LYS A 258 -6.57 -6.77 8.63
C LYS A 258 -5.93 -8.17 8.57
N PHE A 259 -4.65 -8.27 8.88
CA PHE A 259 -3.85 -9.50 8.68
C PHE A 259 -3.24 -10.07 9.97
N GLY A 260 -3.54 -9.47 11.13
CA GLY A 260 -2.99 -9.93 12.41
C GLY A 260 -1.48 -9.65 12.58
N SER A 261 -0.86 -10.29 13.56
CA SER A 261 0.58 -10.22 13.83
C SER A 261 1.15 -11.60 14.18
N GLN A 262 2.47 -11.73 14.37
CA GLN A 262 3.12 -13.00 14.76
C GLN A 262 2.58 -13.63 16.06
N TYR A 263 1.82 -12.86 16.86
CA TYR A 263 1.21 -13.31 18.12
C TYR A 263 -0.33 -13.38 18.05
N HIS A 264 -0.93 -13.06 16.89
CA HIS A 264 -2.39 -13.03 16.70
C HIS A 264 -2.71 -13.33 15.23
N THR A 265 -3.18 -14.55 14.94
CA THR A 265 -3.18 -15.14 13.59
C THR A 265 -4.42 -14.87 12.75
N THR A 266 -5.40 -14.10 13.22
CA THR A 266 -6.68 -13.95 12.50
C THR A 266 -6.68 -12.78 11.50
N SER A 267 -7.25 -13.03 10.31
CA SER A 267 -7.48 -12.03 9.26
C SER A 267 -8.95 -11.59 9.18
N LEU A 268 -9.19 -10.28 9.17
CA LEU A 268 -10.51 -9.66 9.07
C LEU A 268 -10.92 -9.50 7.60
N LYS A 269 -11.62 -10.49 7.03
CA LYS A 269 -11.99 -10.47 5.60
C LYS A 269 -12.90 -9.30 5.21
N ASN A 270 -13.85 -8.93 6.07
CA ASN A 270 -14.83 -7.85 5.85
C ASN A 270 -14.34 -6.43 6.25
N LEU A 271 -13.04 -6.27 6.59
CA LEU A 271 -12.43 -4.96 6.82
C LEU A 271 -11.86 -4.36 5.53
N SER A 272 -12.28 -3.15 5.16
CA SER A 272 -11.76 -2.41 3.99
C SER A 272 -11.18 -1.07 4.39
N LEU A 273 -10.10 -0.67 3.71
CA LEU A 273 -9.48 0.64 3.90
C LEU A 273 -10.40 1.70 3.31
N ALA A 274 -10.98 2.53 4.17
CA ALA A 274 -11.65 3.76 3.79
C ALA A 274 -10.65 4.93 3.78
N GLY A 275 -9.73 4.95 4.74
CA GLY A 275 -8.60 5.89 4.81
C GLY A 275 -9.00 7.36 4.80
N VAL A 276 -8.02 8.26 4.74
CA VAL A 276 -8.20 9.65 4.28
C VAL A 276 -7.30 9.82 3.07
N PHE A 277 -7.80 9.50 1.88
CA PHE A 277 -6.94 9.41 0.69
C PHE A 277 -6.49 10.79 0.20
N LEU A 278 -5.23 10.84 -0.27
CA LEU A 278 -4.56 12.10 -0.61
C LEU A 278 -5.25 12.89 -1.75
N HIS A 279 -5.95 12.18 -2.63
CA HIS A 279 -6.66 12.77 -3.77
C HIS A 279 -8.10 13.19 -3.46
N GLU A 280 -8.65 12.71 -2.34
CA GLU A 280 -10.05 12.99 -1.95
C GLU A 280 -10.12 14.04 -0.84
N TYR A 281 -9.04 14.18 -0.07
CA TYR A 281 -8.98 15.04 1.10
C TYR A 281 -8.00 16.20 0.88
N ASN A 282 -8.45 17.19 0.11
CA ASN A 282 -7.62 18.34 -0.33
C ASN A 282 -7.17 19.28 0.79
N GLN A 283 -7.67 19.11 2.02
CA GLN A 283 -7.29 19.94 3.18
C GLN A 283 -6.42 19.11 4.11
N GLY A 284 -5.24 19.59 4.54
CA GLY A 284 -4.43 18.87 5.54
C GLY A 284 -3.33 17.94 4.99
N HIS A 285 -2.75 18.28 3.84
CA HIS A 285 -1.52 17.66 3.37
C HIS A 285 -0.29 18.18 4.13
N LEU A 286 0.57 17.25 4.56
CA LEU A 286 1.93 17.52 5.03
C LEU A 286 2.95 16.98 4.05
N ASP A 287 4.18 17.47 4.15
CA ASP A 287 5.30 16.86 3.44
C ASP A 287 5.67 15.52 4.08
N ILE A 288 5.95 14.53 3.23
CA ILE A 288 6.51 13.25 3.68
C ILE A 288 8.02 13.41 3.93
N THR A 289 8.52 12.80 5.00
CA THR A 289 9.95 12.81 5.33
C THR A 289 10.71 11.70 4.59
N SER A 290 12.03 11.88 4.40
CA SER A 290 12.89 10.84 3.81
C SER A 290 12.82 9.48 4.52
N SER A 291 12.64 9.49 5.84
CA SER A 291 12.48 8.27 6.65
C SER A 291 11.17 7.54 6.33
N GLU A 292 10.09 8.29 6.15
CA GLU A 292 8.77 7.74 5.78
C GLU A 292 8.77 7.18 4.36
N ILE A 293 9.47 7.83 3.41
CA ILE A 293 9.63 7.29 2.05
C ILE A 293 10.36 5.94 2.10
N HIS A 294 11.43 5.82 2.88
CA HIS A 294 12.13 4.54 3.03
C HIS A 294 11.25 3.44 3.64
N LEU A 295 10.42 3.80 4.63
CA LEU A 295 9.45 2.88 5.22
C LEU A 295 8.37 2.49 4.20
N ALA A 296 7.86 3.43 3.41
CA ALA A 296 6.88 3.19 2.35
C ALA A 296 7.42 2.22 1.30
N GLN A 297 8.67 2.38 0.87
CA GLN A 297 9.34 1.46 -0.06
C GLN A 297 9.42 0.03 0.50
N ASN A 298 9.83 -0.12 1.77
CA ASN A 298 9.84 -1.43 2.43
C ASN A 298 8.44 -2.04 2.53
N PHE A 299 7.42 -1.20 2.73
CA PHE A 299 6.02 -1.62 2.78
C PHE A 299 5.51 -2.07 1.40
N LEU A 300 5.91 -1.42 0.32
CA LEU A 300 5.61 -1.85 -1.06
C LEU A 300 6.20 -3.23 -1.38
N LEU A 301 7.44 -3.50 -0.95
CA LEU A 301 8.06 -4.82 -1.08
C LEU A 301 7.29 -5.89 -0.29
N TYR A 302 6.70 -5.53 0.86
CA TYR A 302 5.80 -6.42 1.60
C TYR A 302 4.53 -6.72 0.80
N ILE A 303 3.92 -5.70 0.19
CA ILE A 303 2.71 -5.87 -0.64
C ILE A 303 2.98 -6.86 -1.78
N GLN A 304 4.04 -6.63 -2.56
CA GLN A 304 4.42 -7.49 -3.69
C GLN A 304 4.58 -8.97 -3.30
N LYS A 305 5.14 -9.24 -2.11
CA LYS A 305 5.36 -10.62 -1.63
C LYS A 305 4.08 -11.35 -1.20
N ASN A 306 2.99 -10.63 -0.90
CA ASN A 306 1.78 -11.21 -0.30
C ASN A 306 0.56 -11.18 -1.24
N SER A 307 0.74 -10.83 -2.52
CA SER A 307 -0.30 -10.73 -3.56
C SER A 307 -0.81 -12.07 -4.10
N THR A 308 -1.28 -12.97 -3.23
CA THR A 308 -1.65 -14.37 -3.61
C THR A 308 -3.16 -14.64 -3.70
N ASP A 309 -4.02 -13.80 -3.14
CA ASP A 309 -5.49 -13.98 -3.10
C ASP A 309 -6.24 -12.81 -3.75
N LYS A 310 -7.30 -13.08 -4.51
CA LYS A 310 -8.06 -12.09 -5.31
C LYS A 310 -8.72 -11.00 -4.47
N HIS A 311 -9.30 -11.35 -3.32
CA HIS A 311 -9.89 -10.34 -2.42
C HIS A 311 -8.83 -9.51 -1.70
N SER A 312 -7.68 -10.12 -1.43
CA SER A 312 -6.53 -9.42 -0.85
C SER A 312 -5.85 -8.50 -1.88
N LEU A 313 -5.91 -8.84 -3.18
CA LEU A 313 -5.30 -8.08 -4.27
C LEU A 313 -5.91 -6.67 -4.42
N GLU A 314 -7.23 -6.53 -4.43
CA GLU A 314 -7.88 -5.20 -4.52
C GLU A 314 -7.53 -4.31 -3.33
N GLU A 315 -7.53 -4.88 -2.12
CA GLU A 315 -7.17 -4.17 -0.90
C GLU A 315 -5.70 -3.74 -0.91
N LEU A 316 -4.79 -4.64 -1.26
CA LEU A 316 -3.36 -4.37 -1.36
C LEU A 316 -3.03 -3.36 -2.48
N ALA A 317 -3.78 -3.38 -3.58
CA ALA A 317 -3.66 -2.41 -4.66
C ALA A 317 -4.01 -1.00 -4.17
N ARG A 318 -5.06 -0.85 -3.33
CA ARG A 318 -5.39 0.43 -2.68
C ARG A 318 -4.25 0.92 -1.78
N TRP A 319 -3.62 0.03 -1.01
CA TRP A 319 -2.50 0.40 -0.13
C TRP A 319 -1.27 0.84 -0.93
N GLN A 320 -0.91 0.08 -1.97
CA GLN A 320 0.18 0.40 -2.88
C GLN A 320 -0.06 1.76 -3.53
N ARG A 321 -1.29 2.02 -3.97
CA ARG A 321 -1.68 3.29 -4.58
C ARG A 321 -1.44 4.48 -3.67
N GLU A 322 -1.91 4.42 -2.43
CA GLU A 322 -1.75 5.55 -1.50
C GLU A 322 -0.28 5.79 -1.12
N LEU A 323 0.52 4.73 -0.94
CA LEU A 323 1.97 4.88 -0.72
C LEU A 323 2.68 5.50 -1.92
N CYS A 324 2.37 5.04 -3.13
CA CYS A 324 2.97 5.58 -4.34
C CYS A 324 2.56 7.03 -4.56
N ARG A 325 1.26 7.36 -4.42
CA ARG A 325 0.79 8.76 -4.48
C ARG A 325 1.53 9.64 -3.48
N SER A 326 1.68 9.17 -2.25
CA SER A 326 2.37 9.91 -1.20
C SER A 326 3.83 10.21 -1.57
N MET A 327 4.54 9.22 -2.13
CA MET A 327 5.94 9.40 -2.58
C MET A 327 6.04 10.28 -3.84
N THR A 328 5.16 10.09 -4.83
CA THR A 328 5.15 10.88 -6.06
C THR A 328 4.85 12.35 -5.79
N LEU A 329 3.87 12.61 -4.92
CA LEU A 329 3.45 13.97 -4.59
C LEU A 329 4.29 14.61 -3.50
N TYR A 330 5.16 13.83 -2.84
CA TYR A 330 5.85 14.21 -1.61
C TYR A 330 4.91 14.69 -0.49
N LYS A 331 3.67 14.21 -0.49
CA LYS A 331 2.64 14.62 0.45
C LYS A 331 2.07 13.43 1.21
N LYS A 332 1.55 13.67 2.41
CA LYS A 332 0.69 12.76 3.16
C LYS A 332 -0.49 13.52 3.74
N SER A 333 -1.65 12.89 3.89
CA SER A 333 -2.82 13.48 4.56
C SER A 333 -2.89 12.98 6.00
N GLU A 334 -3.15 13.89 6.94
CA GLU A 334 -3.49 13.54 8.32
C GLU A 334 -4.97 13.78 8.60
N MET A 335 -5.60 12.84 9.29
CA MET A 335 -7.00 12.93 9.72
C MET A 335 -7.27 14.15 10.63
N ASN A 336 -6.24 14.66 11.30
CA ASN A 336 -6.33 15.72 12.32
C ASN A 336 -6.06 17.14 11.82
N LEU A 337 -5.52 17.32 10.60
CA LEU A 337 -5.18 18.66 10.10
C LEU A 337 -6.43 19.33 9.56
N VAL A 338 -7.12 19.98 10.49
CA VAL A 338 -8.35 20.72 10.31
C VAL A 338 -8.10 22.15 10.77
N ASP A 339 -8.51 23.12 9.96
CA ASP A 339 -8.61 24.51 10.37
C ASP A 339 -9.53 24.59 11.62
N PRO A 340 -9.11 25.19 12.75
CA PRO A 340 -9.95 25.30 13.94
C PRO A 340 -11.36 25.87 13.71
N GLY A 341 -11.58 26.55 12.57
CA GLY A 341 -12.88 27.08 12.12
C GLY A 341 -13.83 26.09 11.43
N ASP A 342 -13.38 24.93 10.94
CA ASP A 342 -14.21 24.03 10.12
C ASP A 342 -14.08 22.54 10.50
N ARG A 343 -14.37 22.21 11.75
CA ARG A 343 -14.35 20.83 12.30
C ARG A 343 -15.35 19.85 11.65
N LYS A 344 -16.14 20.29 10.67
CA LYS A 344 -17.15 19.46 9.99
C LYS A 344 -16.56 18.62 8.85
N SER A 345 -15.48 19.06 8.19
CA SER A 345 -14.98 18.41 6.96
C SER A 345 -14.53 16.95 7.13
N ALA A 346 -13.77 16.61 8.18
CA ALA A 346 -13.32 15.24 8.43
C ALA A 346 -14.47 14.29 8.81
N ILE A 347 -15.46 14.79 9.57
CA ILE A 347 -16.64 14.01 9.95
C ILE A 347 -17.53 13.79 8.73
N ASP A 348 -17.78 14.84 7.95
CA ASP A 348 -18.58 14.76 6.72
C ASP A 348 -17.92 13.82 5.71
N TYR A 349 -16.58 13.82 5.62
CA TYR A 349 -15.84 12.85 4.82
C TYR A 349 -16.06 11.41 5.33
N ILE A 350 -15.90 11.14 6.63
CA ILE A 350 -16.14 9.80 7.20
C ILE A 350 -17.59 9.33 6.96
N LEU A 351 -18.56 10.22 7.18
CA LEU A 351 -19.98 9.91 7.01
C LEU A 351 -20.36 9.70 5.55
N SER A 352 -19.87 10.53 4.63
CA SER A 352 -20.10 10.36 3.18
C SER A 352 -19.51 9.03 2.67
N LYS A 353 -18.33 8.65 3.15
CA LYS A 353 -17.76 7.32 2.89
C LYS A 353 -18.62 6.21 3.47
N ALA A 354 -19.11 6.35 4.71
CA ALA A 354 -20.00 5.36 5.29
C ALA A 354 -21.31 5.22 4.50
N ASP A 355 -21.88 6.33 4.01
CA ASP A 355 -23.13 6.35 3.24
C ASP A 355 -23.01 5.57 1.91
N VAL A 356 -21.88 5.68 1.19
CA VAL A 356 -21.62 4.86 -0.01
C VAL A 356 -21.73 3.36 0.29
N TRP A 357 -21.24 2.92 1.44
CA TRP A 357 -21.28 1.51 1.83
C TRP A 357 -22.65 1.07 2.38
N ILE A 358 -23.43 2.01 2.93
CA ILE A 358 -24.79 1.77 3.40
C ILE A 358 -25.76 1.63 2.22
N ASP A 359 -25.62 2.51 1.23
CA ASP A 359 -26.53 2.61 0.08
C ASP A 359 -26.22 1.59 -1.02
N GLN A 360 -25.01 1.01 -1.03
CA GLN A 360 -24.59 0.00 -1.99
C GLN A 360 -23.98 -1.24 -1.31
N PRO A 361 -24.79 -2.09 -0.66
CA PRO A 361 -24.32 -3.34 -0.06
C PRO A 361 -24.03 -4.36 -1.17
N GLY A 362 -22.87 -4.26 -1.84
CA GLY A 362 -22.41 -5.30 -2.75
C GLY A 362 -21.65 -4.92 -4.02
N LEU A 363 -20.92 -3.81 -4.11
CA LEU A 363 -19.97 -3.65 -5.23
C LEU A 363 -18.78 -4.60 -5.09
N LYS A 364 -19.02 -5.86 -5.46
CA LYS A 364 -18.01 -6.76 -6.00
C LYS A 364 -18.23 -6.80 -7.51
N ASN A 365 -17.19 -6.42 -8.25
CA ASN A 365 -17.03 -6.57 -9.69
C ASN A 365 -17.94 -5.67 -10.56
N TYR A 366 -17.35 -4.60 -11.08
CA TYR A 366 -17.74 -4.09 -12.40
C TYR A 366 -17.32 -5.13 -13.45
N ALA A 367 -18.19 -6.09 -13.71
CA ALA A 367 -18.17 -6.81 -14.98
C ALA A 367 -19.06 -6.00 -15.94
N THR A 368 -18.43 -5.24 -16.83
CA THR A 368 -19.09 -4.51 -17.90
C THR A 368 -19.82 -5.50 -18.85
N PRO A 369 -20.96 -5.13 -19.44
CA PRO A 369 -21.71 -5.98 -20.37
C PRO A 369 -20.91 -6.24 -21.64
N LEU A 370 -21.11 -7.42 -22.27
CA LEU A 370 -20.50 -7.83 -23.54
C LEU A 370 -20.62 -6.73 -24.63
N ALA A 371 -19.53 -6.01 -24.86
CA ALA A 371 -19.22 -5.37 -26.13
C ALA A 371 -17.88 -5.98 -26.61
N MET A 372 -17.73 -6.18 -27.92
CA MET A 372 -16.61 -6.89 -28.59
C MET A 372 -15.28 -6.79 -27.82
N SER A 373 -14.98 -7.80 -27.00
CA SER A 373 -13.90 -7.71 -26.02
C SER A 373 -12.56 -8.00 -26.68
N TYR A 374 -11.66 -7.02 -26.66
CA TYR A 374 -10.24 -7.28 -26.88
C TYR A 374 -9.68 -8.05 -25.68
N ALA A 375 -8.77 -8.99 -25.92
CA ALA A 375 -8.12 -9.76 -24.86
C ALA A 375 -6.65 -10.04 -25.18
N PRO A 376 -5.75 -10.04 -24.18
CA PRO A 376 -4.35 -10.36 -24.40
C PRO A 376 -4.14 -11.87 -24.57
N ARG A 377 -3.40 -12.28 -25.61
CA ARG A 377 -2.84 -13.62 -25.79
C ARG A 377 -1.37 -13.61 -25.41
N GLN A 378 -1.05 -14.18 -24.26
CA GLN A 378 0.32 -14.32 -23.76
C GLN A 378 1.03 -15.55 -24.34
N ILE A 379 2.27 -15.35 -24.76
CA ILE A 379 3.24 -16.40 -25.10
C ILE A 379 4.43 -16.28 -24.14
N GLY A 380 4.80 -17.40 -23.51
CA GLY A 380 5.96 -17.48 -22.62
C GLY A 380 5.73 -16.83 -21.25
N ALA A 381 6.85 -16.59 -20.54
CA ALA A 381 6.87 -15.98 -19.21
C ALA A 381 7.24 -14.50 -19.31
N ALA A 382 6.53 -13.61 -18.60
CA ALA A 382 6.97 -12.22 -18.48
C ALA A 382 8.42 -12.14 -17.96
N ASN A 383 9.15 -11.08 -18.33
CA ASN A 383 10.57 -10.89 -18.03
C ASN A 383 11.50 -11.95 -18.68
N THR A 384 11.14 -12.43 -19.88
CA THR A 384 11.98 -13.32 -20.70
C THR A 384 12.04 -12.82 -22.14
N LEU A 385 13.07 -13.24 -22.90
CA LEU A 385 13.24 -12.85 -24.31
C LEU A 385 12.14 -13.43 -25.23
N ASP A 386 11.52 -14.55 -24.82
CA ASP A 386 10.46 -15.21 -25.60
C ASP A 386 9.06 -14.67 -25.28
N TYR A 387 8.96 -13.70 -24.34
CA TYR A 387 7.70 -13.11 -23.93
C TYR A 387 7.07 -12.28 -25.05
N LYS A 388 5.82 -12.58 -25.39
CA LYS A 388 5.03 -11.80 -26.33
C LYS A 388 3.58 -11.70 -25.86
N VAL A 389 2.97 -10.54 -26.08
CA VAL A 389 1.52 -10.35 -25.89
C VAL A 389 0.91 -9.88 -27.20
N TYR A 390 0.11 -10.75 -27.81
CA TYR A 390 -0.76 -10.38 -28.92
C TYR A 390 -2.08 -9.87 -28.37
N ILE A 391 -2.79 -9.05 -29.14
CA ILE A 391 -4.18 -8.68 -28.82
C ILE A 391 -5.12 -9.49 -29.69
N GLU A 392 -6.15 -10.06 -29.09
CA GLU A 392 -7.19 -10.79 -29.77
C GLU A 392 -8.46 -9.97 -29.86
N LYS A 393 -9.15 -10.05 -31.00
CA LYS A 393 -10.55 -9.66 -31.14
C LYS A 393 -11.36 -10.91 -31.43
N ASN A 394 -12.31 -11.25 -30.57
CA ASN A 394 -13.12 -12.47 -30.69
C ASN A 394 -12.26 -13.75 -30.79
N GLY A 395 -11.16 -13.82 -30.02
CA GLY A 395 -10.23 -14.97 -29.99
C GLY A 395 -9.25 -15.07 -31.16
N GLN A 396 -9.26 -14.11 -32.09
CA GLN A 396 -8.33 -14.06 -33.22
C GLN A 396 -7.32 -12.93 -33.03
N PRO A 397 -6.00 -13.19 -33.16
CA PRO A 397 -4.98 -12.16 -33.09
C PRO A 397 -5.17 -11.07 -34.13
N VAL A 398 -5.02 -9.83 -33.70
CA VAL A 398 -5.08 -8.61 -34.50
C VAL A 398 -3.84 -7.76 -34.20
N SER A 399 -3.43 -6.92 -35.16
CA SER A 399 -2.32 -5.99 -34.93
C SER A 399 -2.73 -4.87 -33.96
N PRO A 400 -2.05 -4.68 -32.82
CA PRO A 400 -2.32 -3.55 -31.95
C PRO A 400 -1.86 -2.22 -32.55
N PHE A 401 -1.00 -2.22 -33.57
CA PHE A 401 -0.61 -1.02 -34.28
C PHE A 401 -1.67 -0.62 -35.33
N HIS A 402 -2.20 -1.59 -36.08
CA HIS A 402 -3.00 -1.29 -37.27
C HIS A 402 -4.49 -1.63 -37.17
N ASP A 403 -4.87 -2.70 -36.47
CA ASP A 403 -6.23 -3.28 -36.56
C ASP A 403 -7.21 -2.76 -35.49
N ILE A 404 -6.71 -2.15 -34.43
CA ILE A 404 -7.54 -1.58 -33.38
C ILE A 404 -7.89 -0.13 -33.76
N PRO A 405 -9.18 0.23 -33.88
CA PRO A 405 -9.55 1.58 -34.27
C PRO A 405 -9.04 2.62 -33.27
N LEU A 406 -8.48 3.74 -33.75
CA LEU A 406 -8.09 4.87 -32.88
C LEU A 406 -9.25 5.35 -32.01
N TYR A 407 -10.43 5.55 -32.61
CA TYR A 407 -11.63 6.01 -31.91
C TYR A 407 -12.53 4.83 -31.52
N ALA A 408 -12.97 4.82 -30.26
CA ALA A 408 -13.86 3.80 -29.70
C ALA A 408 -15.35 4.08 -29.97
N ASN A 409 -15.70 5.32 -30.32
CA ASN A 409 -17.06 5.75 -30.63
C ASN A 409 -17.14 6.59 -31.91
N GLU A 410 -18.32 6.65 -32.51
CA GLU A 410 -18.56 7.34 -33.78
C GLU A 410 -18.36 8.86 -33.67
N GLU A 411 -18.67 9.44 -32.50
CA GLU A 411 -18.50 10.87 -32.24
C GLU A 411 -17.03 11.29 -32.10
N LYS A 412 -16.08 10.33 -32.11
CA LYS A 412 -14.63 10.57 -31.98
C LYS A 412 -14.23 11.31 -30.71
N THR A 413 -14.95 11.07 -29.61
CA THR A 413 -14.68 11.69 -28.29
C THR A 413 -14.00 10.74 -27.31
N VAL A 414 -13.98 9.44 -27.60
CA VAL A 414 -13.36 8.39 -26.82
C VAL A 414 -12.40 7.62 -27.72
N LEU A 415 -11.18 7.39 -27.24
CA LEU A 415 -10.13 6.70 -27.98
C LEU A 415 -9.82 5.35 -27.35
N ASN A 416 -9.35 4.40 -28.17
CA ASN A 416 -8.77 3.16 -27.66
C ASN A 416 -7.28 3.38 -27.39
N MET A 417 -6.84 3.14 -26.16
CA MET A 417 -5.43 3.09 -25.79
C MET A 417 -4.99 1.63 -25.68
N ILE A 418 -3.81 1.31 -26.22
CA ILE A 418 -3.14 0.03 -26.01
C ILE A 418 -2.17 0.17 -24.85
N VAL A 419 -2.38 -0.56 -23.76
CA VAL A 419 -1.49 -0.51 -22.59
C VAL A 419 -0.29 -1.44 -22.82
N GLU A 420 0.91 -0.87 -22.73
CA GLU A 420 2.17 -1.62 -22.89
C GLU A 420 2.82 -1.87 -21.53
N VAL A 421 2.93 -0.83 -20.69
CA VAL A 421 3.61 -0.88 -19.40
C VAL A 421 2.65 -0.46 -18.28
N PRO A 422 2.23 -1.40 -17.41
CA PRO A 422 1.48 -1.09 -16.21
C PRO A 422 2.23 -0.12 -15.29
N ARG A 423 1.51 0.80 -14.67
CA ARG A 423 2.07 1.73 -13.68
C ARG A 423 2.82 0.98 -12.57
N TRP A 424 3.96 1.53 -12.15
CA TRP A 424 4.91 1.01 -11.17
C TRP A 424 5.59 -0.31 -11.55
N THR A 425 5.71 -0.57 -12.84
CA THR A 425 6.57 -1.65 -13.36
C THR A 425 7.76 -1.06 -14.11
N ASN A 426 8.79 -1.88 -14.33
CA ASN A 426 10.08 -1.43 -14.88
C ASN A 426 10.37 -2.00 -16.27
N ALA A 427 9.73 -3.10 -16.66
CA ALA A 427 9.98 -3.74 -17.95
C ALA A 427 9.58 -2.78 -19.08
N LYS A 428 10.53 -2.43 -19.96
CA LYS A 428 10.22 -1.61 -21.13
C LYS A 428 9.57 -2.50 -22.18
N LEU A 429 8.25 -2.56 -22.14
CA LEU A 429 7.42 -3.27 -23.10
C LEU A 429 6.95 -2.29 -24.16
N GLU A 430 6.91 -2.73 -25.41
CA GLU A 430 6.53 -1.91 -26.56
C GLU A 430 5.88 -2.76 -27.66
N ILE A 431 4.95 -2.19 -28.40
CA ILE A 431 4.42 -2.73 -29.66
C ILE A 431 5.59 -2.93 -30.61
N SER A 432 5.86 -4.16 -31.02
CA SER A 432 6.94 -4.45 -31.96
C SER A 432 6.58 -3.96 -33.35
N LYS A 433 7.38 -3.05 -33.90
CA LYS A 433 7.19 -2.54 -35.26
C LYS A 433 7.52 -3.56 -36.33
N GLU A 434 8.44 -4.49 -36.07
CA GLU A 434 9.03 -5.38 -37.07
C GLU A 434 8.38 -6.76 -37.11
N GLN A 435 7.69 -7.17 -36.05
CA GLN A 435 7.08 -8.49 -35.96
C GLN A 435 5.67 -8.53 -36.54
N LYS A 436 5.31 -9.70 -37.11
CA LYS A 436 3.98 -9.97 -37.64
C LYS A 436 2.90 -9.71 -36.60
N LEU A 437 1.89 -8.93 -36.98
CA LEU A 437 0.80 -8.47 -36.10
C LEU A 437 1.27 -7.75 -34.83
N ASN A 438 2.47 -7.16 -34.86
CA ASN A 438 2.99 -6.19 -33.90
C ASN A 438 2.75 -6.55 -32.41
N PRO A 439 3.09 -7.76 -31.93
CA PRO A 439 2.90 -8.10 -30.53
C PRO A 439 3.68 -7.14 -29.62
N ILE A 440 3.19 -6.95 -28.40
CA ILE A 440 3.94 -6.26 -27.36
C ILE A 440 5.07 -7.18 -26.90
N ILE A 441 6.30 -6.70 -26.95
CA ILE A 441 7.51 -7.42 -26.53
C ILE A 441 8.35 -6.56 -25.60
N GLN A 442 9.30 -7.17 -24.89
CA GLN A 442 10.24 -6.39 -24.09
C GLN A 442 11.45 -5.94 -24.93
N ASP A 443 11.74 -4.65 -24.88
CA ASP A 443 12.92 -4.05 -25.52
C ASP A 443 14.20 -4.71 -24.99
N THR A 444 15.23 -4.81 -25.84
CA THR A 444 16.52 -5.38 -25.50
C THR A 444 17.67 -4.41 -25.77
N LYS A 445 18.58 -4.28 -24.80
CA LYS A 445 19.81 -3.49 -24.93
C LYS A 445 21.00 -4.43 -24.81
N LYS A 446 21.81 -4.54 -25.88
CA LYS A 446 22.98 -5.43 -25.95
C LYS A 446 22.62 -6.90 -25.63
N GLY A 447 21.49 -7.37 -26.16
CA GLY A 447 21.00 -8.75 -25.99
C GLY A 447 20.43 -9.08 -24.61
N LYS A 448 20.25 -8.07 -23.74
CA LYS A 448 19.61 -8.22 -22.43
C LYS A 448 18.30 -7.45 -22.37
N LEU A 449 17.32 -7.99 -21.67
CA LEU A 449 16.04 -7.33 -21.40
C LEU A 449 16.26 -5.96 -20.76
N ARG A 450 15.58 -4.95 -21.29
CA ARG A 450 15.66 -3.58 -20.81
C ARG A 450 14.63 -3.34 -19.72
N PHE A 451 15.10 -2.74 -18.64
CA PHE A 451 14.27 -2.28 -17.52
C PHE A 451 14.59 -0.83 -17.24
N VAL A 452 13.57 0.03 -17.24
CA VAL A 452 13.70 1.42 -16.76
C VAL A 452 14.02 1.39 -15.27
N ARG A 453 14.96 2.23 -14.84
CA ARG A 453 15.43 2.25 -13.46
C ARG A 453 14.56 3.14 -12.59
N ASN A 454 14.51 2.85 -11.30
CA ASN A 454 13.80 3.68 -10.32
C ASN A 454 14.61 4.96 -10.09
N CYS A 455 14.09 6.10 -10.55
CA CYS A 455 14.67 7.42 -10.30
C CYS A 455 13.90 8.07 -9.16
N PHE A 456 14.55 8.29 -8.01
CA PHE A 456 13.88 8.85 -6.83
C PHE A 456 13.13 10.15 -7.16
N PRO A 457 11.86 10.32 -6.73
CA PRO A 457 11.07 9.45 -5.83
C PRO A 457 10.28 8.34 -6.54
N HIS A 458 10.42 8.22 -7.84
CA HIS A 458 9.58 7.42 -8.72
C HIS A 458 9.94 5.92 -8.66
N HIS A 459 8.92 5.07 -8.82
CA HIS A 459 9.06 3.63 -8.95
C HIS A 459 8.55 3.22 -10.32
N GLY A 460 9.46 2.73 -11.17
CA GLY A 460 9.14 2.37 -12.55
C GLY A 460 8.48 3.51 -13.31
N TYR A 461 7.55 3.17 -14.19
CA TYR A 461 6.65 4.12 -14.85
C TYR A 461 5.62 4.67 -13.85
N ILE A 462 5.39 5.98 -13.85
CA ILE A 462 4.42 6.62 -12.93
C ILE A 462 3.01 6.75 -13.52
N HIS A 463 2.81 6.29 -14.76
CA HIS A 463 1.54 6.23 -15.48
C HIS A 463 1.28 4.79 -15.95
N ASN A 464 0.03 4.45 -16.27
CA ASN A 464 -0.17 3.35 -17.20
C ASN A 464 0.26 3.87 -18.56
N TYR A 465 1.27 3.24 -19.14
CA TYR A 465 1.94 3.73 -20.34
C TYR A 465 1.62 2.82 -21.51
N GLY A 466 1.48 3.42 -22.68
CA GLY A 466 1.29 2.69 -23.92
C GLY A 466 1.08 3.67 -25.06
N ALA A 467 0.32 3.28 -26.07
CA ALA A 467 0.18 4.07 -27.28
C ALA A 467 -1.23 4.09 -27.85
N PHE A 468 -1.50 5.07 -28.71
CA PHE A 468 -2.69 5.06 -29.54
C PHE A 468 -2.46 4.22 -30.80
N PRO A 469 -3.35 3.25 -31.10
CA PRO A 469 -3.27 2.51 -32.34
C PRO A 469 -3.62 3.44 -33.50
N GLN A 470 -3.21 3.09 -34.72
CA GLN A 470 -3.49 3.87 -35.92
C GLN A 470 -2.97 5.32 -35.87
N THR A 471 -1.83 5.53 -35.22
CA THR A 471 -1.09 6.79 -35.20
C THR A 471 0.39 6.50 -35.48
N TRP A 472 1.12 7.47 -36.04
CA TRP A 472 2.55 7.31 -36.30
C TRP A 472 3.25 8.66 -36.27
N GLU A 473 4.29 8.78 -35.45
CA GLU A 473 5.20 9.93 -35.39
C GLU A 473 6.18 9.85 -36.57
N ASP A 474 5.85 10.50 -37.69
CA ASP A 474 6.55 10.33 -38.97
C ASP A 474 8.03 10.79 -38.91
N PRO A 475 9.01 9.87 -39.02
CA PRO A 475 10.44 10.20 -38.97
C PRO A 475 10.94 10.84 -40.27
N ASN A 476 10.10 10.95 -41.29
CA ASN A 476 10.45 11.54 -42.57
C ASN A 476 10.20 13.05 -42.61
N VAL A 477 9.44 13.59 -41.63
CA VAL A 477 9.09 15.00 -41.53
C VAL A 477 9.67 15.59 -40.25
N THR A 478 10.03 16.87 -40.29
CA THR A 478 10.44 17.63 -39.10
C THR A 478 9.24 18.38 -38.55
N HIS A 479 8.87 18.10 -37.30
CA HIS A 479 7.76 18.77 -36.62
C HIS A 479 8.12 20.24 -36.34
N PRO A 480 7.23 21.19 -36.67
CA PRO A 480 7.52 22.61 -36.50
C PRO A 480 7.67 23.05 -35.04
N GLU A 481 7.07 22.34 -34.08
CA GLU A 481 7.08 22.65 -32.65
C GLU A 481 8.42 22.35 -31.99
N THR A 482 8.94 21.16 -32.25
CA THR A 482 10.16 20.61 -31.63
C THR A 482 11.41 20.84 -32.47
N LYS A 483 11.25 21.12 -33.77
CA LYS A 483 12.33 21.18 -34.78
C LYS A 483 13.10 19.86 -34.90
N ALA A 484 12.45 18.75 -34.54
CA ALA A 484 12.97 17.39 -34.63
C ALA A 484 12.06 16.52 -35.49
N LYS A 485 12.57 15.37 -35.92
CA LYS A 485 11.79 14.35 -36.65
C LYS A 485 11.02 13.48 -35.67
N GLY A 486 9.90 12.88 -36.08
CA GLY A 486 9.19 11.89 -35.28
C GLY A 486 10.09 10.69 -34.93
N ASP A 487 9.82 10.04 -33.80
CA ASP A 487 10.56 8.90 -33.27
C ASP A 487 10.25 7.55 -33.95
N ASN A 488 9.40 7.57 -34.98
CA ASN A 488 8.98 6.42 -35.77
C ASN A 488 8.09 5.41 -35.01
N ASP A 489 7.45 5.80 -33.90
CA ASP A 489 6.56 4.95 -33.12
C ASP A 489 5.09 5.41 -33.19
N PRO A 490 4.12 4.57 -32.75
CA PRO A 490 2.77 5.05 -32.50
C PRO A 490 2.79 6.10 -31.38
N LEU A 491 1.84 7.04 -31.42
CA LEU A 491 1.80 8.17 -30.49
C LEU A 491 1.61 7.71 -29.04
N ASP A 492 2.53 8.15 -28.17
CA ASP A 492 2.62 7.71 -26.79
C ASP A 492 1.56 8.33 -25.87
N VAL A 493 1.11 7.54 -24.90
CA VAL A 493 -0.02 7.85 -24.03
C VAL A 493 0.31 7.54 -22.57
N CYS A 494 0.07 8.54 -21.71
CA CYS A 494 0.15 8.46 -20.25
C CYS A 494 -1.28 8.49 -19.65
N GLU A 495 -1.78 7.34 -19.22
CA GLU A 495 -3.09 7.21 -18.59
C GLU A 495 -2.99 7.36 -17.07
N ILE A 496 -3.75 8.32 -16.52
CA ILE A 496 -3.57 8.86 -15.16
C ILE A 496 -4.58 8.34 -14.13
N GLY A 497 -5.52 7.49 -14.54
CA GLY A 497 -6.56 6.92 -13.70
C GLY A 497 -6.03 6.04 -12.56
N GLU A 498 -6.87 5.79 -11.57
CA GLU A 498 -6.47 5.15 -10.32
C GLU A 498 -6.16 3.66 -10.45
N ALA A 499 -6.76 2.97 -11.41
CA ALA A 499 -6.55 1.55 -11.65
C ALA A 499 -5.19 1.31 -12.31
N VAL A 500 -4.43 0.32 -11.82
CA VAL A 500 -3.23 -0.15 -12.53
C VAL A 500 -3.70 -1.10 -13.64
N ALA A 501 -3.34 -0.78 -14.88
CA ALA A 501 -3.74 -1.54 -16.05
C ALA A 501 -2.89 -2.81 -16.22
N THR A 502 -3.22 -3.61 -17.24
CA THR A 502 -2.51 -4.83 -17.60
C THR A 502 -1.89 -4.75 -19.00
N VAL A 503 -0.82 -5.50 -19.25
CA VAL A 503 -0.15 -5.52 -20.56
C VAL A 503 -1.10 -6.04 -21.64
N GLY A 504 -1.25 -5.30 -22.73
CA GLY A 504 -2.14 -5.63 -23.85
C GLY A 504 -3.62 -5.30 -23.58
N GLU A 505 -3.94 -4.60 -22.50
CA GLU A 505 -5.28 -4.08 -22.25
C GLU A 505 -5.64 -2.99 -23.25
N VAL A 506 -6.85 -3.04 -23.78
CA VAL A 506 -7.41 -2.00 -24.66
C VAL A 506 -8.40 -1.18 -23.86
N LYS A 507 -7.98 0.02 -23.44
CA LYS A 507 -8.79 0.90 -22.58
C LYS A 507 -9.49 1.99 -23.40
N GLN A 508 -10.70 2.34 -22.99
CA GLN A 508 -11.39 3.52 -23.52
C GLN A 508 -10.98 4.74 -22.70
N VAL A 509 -10.39 5.73 -23.35
CA VAL A 509 -9.82 6.90 -22.68
C VAL A 509 -10.33 8.19 -23.31
N LYS A 510 -10.27 9.28 -22.54
CA LYS A 510 -10.45 10.64 -23.04
C LYS A 510 -9.18 11.46 -22.88
N VAL A 511 -8.95 12.33 -23.86
CA VAL A 511 -7.78 13.21 -23.93
C VAL A 511 -7.95 14.42 -23.02
N LEU A 512 -6.89 14.77 -22.31
CA LEU A 512 -6.81 15.94 -21.42
C LEU A 512 -5.76 16.94 -21.89
N GLY A 513 -4.63 16.48 -22.44
CA GLY A 513 -3.55 17.34 -22.91
C GLY A 513 -2.40 16.57 -23.52
N VAL A 514 -1.30 17.25 -23.84
CA VAL A 514 -0.09 16.63 -24.45
C VAL A 514 1.18 17.37 -24.04
N MET A 515 2.30 16.66 -23.89
CA MET A 515 3.62 17.22 -23.62
C MET A 515 4.60 16.94 -24.76
N ALA A 516 5.40 17.93 -25.14
CA ALA A 516 6.34 17.87 -26.26
C ALA A 516 7.75 17.43 -25.81
N LEU A 517 7.98 16.13 -25.61
CA LEU A 517 9.31 15.63 -25.26
C LEU A 517 10.22 15.65 -26.49
N LEU A 518 11.48 15.99 -26.26
CA LEU A 518 12.60 15.73 -27.15
C LEU A 518 13.42 14.59 -26.54
N ASP A 519 13.16 13.37 -27.00
CA ASP A 519 13.85 12.17 -26.52
C ASP A 519 15.03 11.87 -27.45
N GLU A 520 16.26 12.03 -26.94
CA GLU A 520 17.50 11.84 -27.70
C GLU A 520 17.57 12.64 -29.04
N GLY A 521 16.81 13.73 -29.15
CA GLY A 521 16.77 14.61 -30.33
C GLY A 521 15.63 14.31 -31.31
N GLU A 522 14.73 13.39 -30.98
CA GLU A 522 13.52 13.05 -31.74
C GLU A 522 12.28 13.67 -31.06
N THR A 523 11.27 14.00 -31.86
CA THR A 523 9.94 14.41 -31.38
C THR A 523 9.25 13.19 -30.81
N ASP A 524 8.82 13.30 -29.56
CA ASP A 524 8.22 12.20 -28.83
C ASP A 524 7.03 12.75 -28.00
N TRP A 525 5.87 12.91 -28.62
CA TRP A 525 4.72 13.50 -27.94
C TRP A 525 4.12 12.55 -26.89
N LYS A 526 3.90 13.06 -25.67
CA LYS A 526 3.27 12.30 -24.57
C LYS A 526 1.86 12.81 -24.30
N VAL A 527 0.84 12.09 -24.78
CA VAL A 527 -0.57 12.47 -24.56
C VAL A 527 -0.99 12.11 -23.13
N ILE A 528 -1.62 13.05 -22.42
CA ILE A 528 -2.21 12.84 -21.11
C ILE A 528 -3.68 12.49 -21.27
N VAL A 529 -4.07 11.33 -20.75
CA VAL A 529 -5.43 10.79 -20.88
C VAL A 529 -5.93 10.24 -19.55
N ILE A 530 -7.23 10.02 -19.47
CA ILE A 530 -7.84 9.26 -18.37
C ILE A 530 -8.85 8.24 -18.91
N ASP A 531 -8.88 7.06 -18.29
CA ASP A 531 -9.92 6.05 -18.51
C ASP A 531 -11.31 6.65 -18.29
N VAL A 532 -12.23 6.42 -19.24
CA VAL A 532 -13.61 6.92 -19.14
C VAL A 532 -14.39 6.32 -17.97
N ASN A 533 -13.94 5.18 -17.46
CA ASN A 533 -14.51 4.48 -16.30
C ASN A 533 -13.87 4.91 -14.98
N ASP A 534 -12.86 5.79 -15.00
CA ASP A 534 -12.24 6.27 -13.77
C ASP A 534 -13.22 7.11 -12.93
N PRO A 535 -13.23 6.99 -11.59
CA PRO A 535 -14.09 7.80 -10.73
C PRO A 535 -13.91 9.33 -10.87
N LEU A 536 -12.73 9.79 -11.30
CA LEU A 536 -12.44 11.20 -11.58
C LEU A 536 -12.68 11.59 -13.03
N ALA A 537 -13.02 10.65 -13.92
CA ALA A 537 -13.20 10.93 -15.34
C ALA A 537 -14.16 12.10 -15.52
N ASN A 538 -15.34 12.11 -14.92
CA ASN A 538 -16.31 13.20 -15.07
C ASN A 538 -15.81 14.60 -14.63
N LYS A 539 -14.80 14.67 -13.77
CA LYS A 539 -14.20 15.93 -13.27
C LYS A 539 -13.00 16.41 -14.09
N LEU A 540 -12.39 15.55 -14.88
CA LEU A 540 -11.17 15.85 -15.65
C LEU A 540 -11.52 16.00 -17.13
N ASN A 541 -11.71 17.21 -17.64
CA ASN A 541 -12.16 17.45 -19.02
C ASN A 541 -11.17 18.25 -19.87
N ASP A 542 -10.25 18.97 -19.24
CA ASP A 542 -9.09 19.61 -19.87
C ASP A 542 -7.85 19.51 -18.95
N ILE A 543 -6.70 20.00 -19.41
CA ILE A 543 -5.42 19.81 -18.71
C ILE A 543 -5.37 20.53 -17.35
N GLU A 544 -6.07 21.65 -17.19
CA GLU A 544 -6.12 22.42 -15.94
C GLU A 544 -6.81 21.65 -14.80
N ASP A 545 -7.75 20.77 -15.15
CA ASP A 545 -8.44 19.92 -14.17
C ASP A 545 -7.47 18.92 -13.54
N VAL A 546 -6.43 18.50 -14.27
CA VAL A 546 -5.40 17.58 -13.77
C VAL A 546 -4.63 18.23 -12.62
N GLU A 547 -4.19 19.48 -12.74
CA GLU A 547 -3.49 20.15 -11.65
C GLU A 547 -4.43 20.46 -10.46
N THR A 548 -5.73 20.64 -10.74
CA THR A 548 -6.75 20.87 -9.71
C THR A 548 -7.03 19.62 -8.87
N HIS A 549 -7.14 18.45 -9.50
CA HIS A 549 -7.55 17.20 -8.85
C HIS A 549 -6.39 16.24 -8.54
N LEU A 550 -5.27 16.39 -9.24
CA LEU A 550 -4.06 15.58 -9.11
C LEU A 550 -2.82 16.51 -9.03
N PRO A 551 -2.78 17.43 -8.05
CA PRO A 551 -1.78 18.50 -7.98
C PRO A 551 -0.36 17.92 -7.94
N GLY A 552 0.53 18.43 -8.80
CA GLY A 552 1.92 18.00 -8.90
C GLY A 552 2.18 16.82 -9.84
N LEU A 553 1.15 16.15 -10.38
CA LEU A 553 1.34 15.03 -11.31
C LEU A 553 2.01 15.46 -12.62
N LEU A 554 1.62 16.59 -13.20
CA LEU A 554 2.21 17.10 -14.45
C LEU A 554 3.68 17.48 -14.26
N ARG A 555 4.01 18.09 -13.11
CA ARG A 555 5.39 18.37 -12.73
C ARG A 555 6.22 17.09 -12.55
N ALA A 556 5.66 16.07 -11.90
CA ALA A 556 6.31 14.76 -11.76
C ALA A 556 6.49 14.06 -13.12
N THR A 557 5.53 14.23 -14.04
CA THR A 557 5.60 13.70 -15.41
C THR A 557 6.74 14.35 -16.20
N ASN A 558 6.85 15.69 -16.15
CA ASN A 558 7.97 16.42 -16.73
C ASN A 558 9.32 15.93 -16.18
N GLU A 559 9.44 15.85 -14.86
CA GLU A 559 10.67 15.38 -14.20
C GLU A 559 11.02 13.95 -14.62
N TRP A 560 10.04 13.04 -14.60
CA TRP A 560 10.25 11.63 -14.93
C TRP A 560 10.84 11.44 -16.33
N PHE A 561 10.24 12.05 -17.36
CA PHE A 561 10.72 11.92 -18.73
C PHE A 561 12.06 12.62 -18.99
N ARG A 562 12.41 13.64 -18.19
CA ARG A 562 13.75 14.25 -18.24
C ARG A 562 14.83 13.31 -17.73
N ILE A 563 14.57 12.60 -16.63
CA ILE A 563 15.62 11.89 -15.88
C ILE A 563 15.67 10.38 -16.09
N TYR A 564 14.61 9.74 -16.61
CA TYR A 564 14.49 8.27 -16.59
C TYR A 564 15.61 7.50 -17.29
N LYS A 565 16.27 8.11 -18.29
CA LYS A 565 17.40 7.54 -19.03
C LYS A 565 18.78 7.91 -18.46
N ILE A 566 18.87 8.83 -17.50
CA ILE A 566 20.16 9.22 -16.89
C ILE A 566 20.86 8.02 -16.22
N PRO A 567 20.17 7.11 -15.49
CA PRO A 567 20.76 5.86 -15.00
C PRO A 567 21.39 4.96 -16.05
N ASP A 568 20.95 5.08 -17.31
CA ASP A 568 21.46 4.32 -18.44
C ASP A 568 22.68 4.99 -19.10
N GLY A 569 23.18 6.08 -18.52
CA GLY A 569 24.30 6.88 -19.02
C GLY A 569 23.93 7.83 -20.16
N LYS A 570 22.64 8.12 -20.35
CA LYS A 570 22.16 9.07 -21.35
C LYS A 570 22.06 10.49 -20.75
N PRO A 571 22.12 11.54 -21.58
CA PRO A 571 21.85 12.90 -21.11
C PRO A 571 20.39 13.05 -20.65
N GLU A 572 20.13 14.13 -19.93
CA GLU A 572 18.78 14.57 -19.59
C GLU A 572 18.01 14.92 -20.87
N ASN A 573 16.77 14.44 -20.98
CA ASN A 573 15.88 14.83 -22.08
C ASN A 573 15.38 16.26 -21.91
N GLN A 574 14.89 16.85 -23.00
CA GLN A 574 14.37 18.22 -23.00
C GLN A 574 12.89 18.23 -23.39
N PHE A 575 12.21 19.32 -23.09
CA PHE A 575 10.85 19.54 -23.58
C PHE A 575 10.81 20.82 -24.41
N ALA A 576 10.03 20.83 -25.49
CA ALA A 576 9.59 22.09 -26.09
C ALA A 576 8.63 22.83 -25.13
N PHE A 577 8.31 24.09 -25.44
CA PHE A 577 7.42 24.93 -24.62
C PHE A 577 7.81 25.02 -23.14
N SER A 578 9.10 24.89 -22.81
CA SER A 578 9.59 24.88 -21.42
C SER A 578 8.96 23.78 -20.55
N GLY A 579 8.45 22.68 -21.15
CA GLY A 579 7.80 21.60 -20.42
C GLY A 579 6.32 21.81 -20.11
N GLU A 580 5.69 22.84 -20.67
CA GLU A 580 4.25 23.07 -20.57
C GLU A 580 3.47 21.88 -21.16
N CYS A 581 2.47 21.40 -20.42
CA CYS A 581 1.49 20.46 -20.98
C CYS A 581 0.39 21.26 -21.68
N LYS A 582 0.29 21.11 -23.00
CA LYS A 582 -0.73 21.77 -23.82
C LYS A 582 -2.09 21.13 -23.57
N ASN A 583 -3.13 21.93 -23.74
CA ASN A 583 -4.51 21.56 -23.45
C ASN A 583 -5.07 20.50 -24.40
N LYS A 584 -6.27 20.02 -24.10
CA LYS A 584 -6.96 18.98 -24.85
C LYS A 584 -7.05 19.29 -26.34
N LYS A 585 -7.41 20.52 -26.71
CA LYS A 585 -7.55 20.92 -28.11
C LYS A 585 -6.25 20.72 -28.89
N TYR A 586 -5.12 21.16 -28.33
CA TYR A 586 -3.82 20.99 -28.95
C TYR A 586 -3.45 19.50 -29.08
N ALA A 587 -3.76 18.71 -28.05
CA ALA A 587 -3.53 17.26 -28.07
C ALA A 587 -4.34 16.58 -29.19
N GLU A 588 -5.60 16.97 -29.40
CA GLU A 588 -6.43 16.45 -30.50
C GLU A 588 -5.86 16.81 -31.89
N GLU A 589 -5.24 17.99 -32.05
CA GLU A 589 -4.55 18.38 -33.29
C GLU A 589 -3.34 17.46 -33.57
N ILE A 590 -2.49 17.19 -32.57
CA ILE A 590 -1.35 16.27 -32.69
C ILE A 590 -1.81 14.83 -32.97
N ILE A 591 -2.85 14.34 -32.28
CA ILE A 591 -3.42 13.01 -32.53
C ILE A 591 -3.91 12.89 -33.97
N SER A 592 -4.57 13.94 -34.51
CA SER A 592 -5.02 13.95 -35.90
C SER A 592 -3.85 13.92 -36.88
N GLU A 593 -2.77 14.66 -36.63
CA GLU A 593 -1.56 14.66 -37.45
C GLU A 593 -0.93 13.27 -37.52
N CYS A 594 -0.70 12.62 -36.36
CA CYS A 594 -0.13 11.28 -36.30
C CYS A 594 -1.06 10.23 -36.93
N ALA A 595 -2.39 10.39 -36.82
CA ALA A 595 -3.36 9.51 -37.46
C ALA A 595 -3.33 9.63 -39.00
N GLU A 596 -3.19 10.84 -39.53
CA GLU A 596 -3.00 11.08 -40.97
C GLU A 596 -1.67 10.51 -41.48
N ALA A 597 -0.61 10.61 -40.70
CA ALA A 597 0.68 9.99 -41.02
C ALA A 597 0.58 8.46 -41.07
N TRP A 598 -0.10 7.84 -40.10
CA TRP A 598 -0.37 6.40 -40.11
C TRP A 598 -1.24 5.97 -41.30
N ASP A 599 -2.26 6.75 -41.67
CA ASP A 599 -3.12 6.44 -42.82
C ASP A 599 -2.31 6.39 -44.13
N LYS A 600 -1.35 7.31 -44.31
CA LYS A 600 -0.39 7.26 -45.42
C LYS A 600 0.54 6.05 -45.31
N LEU A 601 1.03 5.74 -44.11
CA LEU A 601 1.90 4.57 -43.86
C LEU A 601 1.21 3.26 -44.25
N ILE A 602 0.00 3.00 -43.74
CA ILE A 602 -0.70 1.72 -43.94
C ILE A 602 -1.17 1.50 -45.39
N LYS A 603 -1.37 2.60 -46.14
CA LYS A 603 -1.65 2.60 -47.59
C LYS A 603 -0.39 2.45 -48.45
N GLY A 604 0.80 2.52 -47.86
CA GLY A 604 2.08 2.49 -48.60
C GLY A 604 2.40 3.81 -49.34
N GLU A 605 1.81 4.92 -48.89
CA GLU A 605 1.99 6.27 -49.45
C GLU A 605 3.07 7.07 -48.69
N ALA A 606 3.52 6.59 -47.53
CA ALA A 606 4.64 7.18 -46.80
C ALA A 606 5.94 7.09 -47.61
N ALA A 607 6.80 8.12 -47.51
CA ALA A 607 8.06 8.17 -48.25
C ALA A 607 9.01 7.00 -47.93
N ASP A 608 9.01 6.58 -46.66
CA ASP A 608 9.75 5.42 -46.17
C ASP A 608 9.07 4.89 -44.91
N SER A 609 8.69 3.61 -44.92
CA SER A 609 8.03 2.92 -43.80
C SER A 609 9.00 2.44 -42.72
N LYS A 610 10.31 2.66 -42.88
CA LYS A 610 11.36 2.27 -41.92
C LYS A 610 11.38 0.78 -41.57
N GLY A 611 10.87 -0.06 -42.46
CA GLY A 611 10.80 -1.51 -42.24
C GLY A 611 9.72 -1.95 -41.25
N ILE A 612 8.76 -1.08 -40.93
CA ILE A 612 7.59 -1.46 -40.13
C ILE A 612 6.81 -2.57 -40.85
N SER A 613 6.46 -3.62 -40.12
CA SER A 613 5.55 -4.68 -40.56
C SER A 613 4.13 -4.13 -40.60
N LEU A 614 3.63 -3.88 -41.81
CA LEU A 614 2.28 -3.37 -42.08
C LEU A 614 1.21 -4.47 -42.15
N GLU A 615 1.57 -5.73 -41.86
CA GLU A 615 0.65 -6.86 -41.89
C GLU A 615 -0.52 -6.66 -40.92
N ASN A 616 -1.74 -6.82 -41.42
CA ASN A 616 -2.97 -6.51 -40.68
C ASN A 616 -4.13 -7.41 -41.14
N THR A 617 -5.19 -7.48 -40.33
CA THR A 617 -6.33 -8.39 -40.53
C THR A 617 -7.65 -7.68 -40.81
N THR A 618 -7.70 -6.35 -40.68
CA THR A 618 -8.93 -5.55 -40.76
C THR A 618 -8.90 -4.43 -41.80
N ILE A 619 -7.71 -3.97 -42.21
CA ILE A 619 -7.54 -2.80 -43.10
C ILE A 619 -7.51 -3.23 -44.56
N SER A 620 -8.68 -3.49 -45.14
CA SER A 620 -8.80 -4.12 -46.48
C SER A 620 -8.20 -3.32 -47.65
N ASN A 621 -7.97 -2.03 -47.48
CA ASN A 621 -7.32 -1.17 -48.47
C ASN A 621 -5.78 -1.12 -48.33
N SER A 622 -5.21 -1.81 -47.35
CA SER A 622 -3.76 -1.98 -47.22
C SER A 622 -3.25 -3.11 -48.11
N ALA A 623 -2.12 -2.91 -48.77
CA ALA A 623 -1.47 -3.95 -49.57
C ALA A 623 -1.01 -5.16 -48.74
N ALA A 624 -0.82 -4.98 -47.43
CA ALA A 624 -0.39 -6.03 -46.49
C ALA A 624 -1.56 -6.70 -45.74
N PHE A 625 -2.80 -6.44 -46.16
CA PHE A 625 -4.00 -7.05 -45.56
C PHE A 625 -4.05 -8.56 -45.82
N SER A 626 -4.18 -9.35 -44.74
CA SER A 626 -4.37 -10.79 -44.82
C SER A 626 -5.22 -11.30 -43.64
N ARG A 627 -6.39 -11.87 -43.93
CA ARG A 627 -7.24 -12.47 -42.89
C ARG A 627 -6.66 -13.77 -42.32
N THR A 628 -5.79 -14.45 -43.07
CA THR A 628 -5.27 -15.77 -42.68
C THR A 628 -4.04 -15.67 -41.78
N ILE A 629 -3.38 -14.50 -41.72
CA ILE A 629 -2.13 -14.35 -40.96
C ILE A 629 -2.32 -14.56 -39.45
N ALA A 630 -3.52 -14.27 -38.93
CA ALA A 630 -3.89 -14.56 -37.54
C ALA A 630 -3.73 -16.06 -37.18
N SER A 631 -3.89 -16.96 -38.16
CA SER A 631 -3.73 -18.40 -37.96
C SER A 631 -2.26 -18.86 -37.90
N GLU A 632 -1.32 -18.01 -38.30
CA GLU A 632 0.12 -18.27 -38.18
C GLU A 632 0.64 -18.00 -36.76
N ILE A 633 -0.13 -17.27 -35.95
CA ILE A 633 0.25 -16.94 -34.58
C ILE A 633 0.04 -18.15 -33.67
N PRO A 634 1.06 -18.55 -32.87
CA PRO A 634 0.92 -19.67 -31.95
C PRO A 634 -0.24 -19.51 -30.96
N PRO A 635 -0.77 -20.62 -30.41
CA PRO A 635 -1.72 -20.55 -29.31
C PRO A 635 -1.08 -19.95 -28.06
N ALA A 636 -1.93 -19.47 -27.14
CA ALA A 636 -1.50 -18.98 -25.84
C ALA A 636 -0.66 -20.03 -25.09
N SER A 637 0.46 -19.61 -24.51
CA SER A 637 1.34 -20.44 -23.69
C SER A 637 1.80 -19.68 -22.43
N PRO A 638 0.86 -19.23 -21.58
CA PRO A 638 1.19 -18.41 -20.43
C PRO A 638 2.01 -19.21 -19.41
N LEU A 639 3.12 -18.64 -18.99
CA LEU A 639 3.97 -19.15 -17.91
C LEU A 639 4.06 -18.11 -16.78
N PRO A 640 4.33 -18.54 -15.53
CA PRO A 640 4.58 -17.60 -14.43
C PRO A 640 5.72 -16.63 -14.76
N PRO A 641 5.65 -15.37 -14.32
CA PRO A 641 6.71 -14.39 -14.55
C PRO A 641 8.08 -14.90 -14.07
N ALA A 642 9.10 -14.72 -14.91
CA ALA A 642 10.47 -14.98 -14.51
C ALA A 642 10.94 -13.95 -13.46
N PRO A 643 11.84 -14.33 -12.54
CA PRO A 643 12.36 -13.40 -11.55
C PRO A 643 13.14 -12.27 -12.22
N ILE A 644 12.92 -11.05 -11.74
CA ILE A 644 13.68 -9.88 -12.16
C ILE A 644 14.97 -9.81 -11.33
N ASP A 645 16.07 -9.38 -11.95
CA ASP A 645 17.33 -9.16 -11.25
C ASP A 645 17.17 -8.08 -10.16
N LYS A 646 17.69 -8.34 -8.95
CA LYS A 646 17.54 -7.43 -7.79
C LYS A 646 18.18 -6.06 -8.00
N SER A 647 19.07 -5.90 -8.98
CA SER A 647 19.61 -4.58 -9.30
C SER A 647 18.55 -3.60 -9.81
N ILE A 648 17.41 -4.09 -10.31
CA ILE A 648 16.27 -3.25 -10.74
C ILE A 648 15.58 -2.58 -9.54
N ASP A 649 15.64 -3.19 -8.35
CA ASP A 649 15.08 -2.61 -7.11
C ASP A 649 15.83 -1.34 -6.66
N ASN A 650 17.04 -1.10 -7.17
CA ASN A 650 17.86 0.04 -6.77
C ASN A 650 17.19 1.36 -7.15
N ILE A 651 17.08 2.25 -6.17
CA ILE A 651 16.60 3.61 -6.34
C ILE A 651 17.80 4.54 -6.53
N ILE A 652 17.83 5.21 -7.67
CA ILE A 652 18.92 6.10 -8.08
C ILE A 652 18.48 7.53 -7.82
N ARG A 653 19.33 8.30 -7.13
CA ARG A 653 19.17 9.75 -7.01
C ARG A 653 19.93 10.37 -8.16
N VAL A 654 19.19 11.02 -9.04
CA VAL A 654 19.71 11.69 -10.24
C VAL A 654 20.04 13.14 -9.91
#